data_AF-A0A964AKT2-F1
#
_entry.id   AF-A0A964AKT2-F1
#
_cell.length_a   1.000
_cell.length_b   1.000
_cell.length_c   1.000
_cell.angle_alpha   90.00
_cell.angle_beta   90.00
_cell.angle_gamma   90.00
#
_symmetry.space_group_name_H-M   'P 1'
#
loop_
_entity.id
_entity.type
_entity.pdbx_description
1 polymer ?
#
loop_
_entity_poly.entity_id
_entity_poly.type
_entity_poly.pdbx_seq_one_letter_code
_entity_poly.pdbx_strand_id
1 'polypeptide(L)'
;MWLAFLAAAWAGTIAVVLDGPEPDPAMAQALAAELTLLGSELTLDPAQVYAGDPSLDRLRADLDRAAVADDVVVVVTAGPLGALAARGLKDPARPVIAAADLWPEPTPEGVLALTVDVDLQLAVDTMARLVDGEVALVAPAELVESGHMPPGTLPAIAPLPLPEGVKGVVVGPLTTLTRDQQRALFDAWTEAGVPSLALMSDLELGPTAVVQPASGATPLARRLALALVDIESGRPAAARSARISPGTLQLSAARMSRLGLSPPFDIMAEADLVGWEDLWPVLTLEDALTDALADNPSLAATRASLGADDTAVRQARAVWLPDLSLSATGVQVDKQLVSVIQPATSVSAELAAEQLLFDNSALANVGIQRDLTRARISELQAAEQDLAYNVISAYIGLLRTTALLEVRRADLERVQASLTVARDRLRVGDVAETEVARWEAEQASARAALVSTWADMLSAMIIVNQLCGAPVERAFRPQPVAQDKVVLSRSMRTPNELARLRVAVAAASEEFSPTLDQLDALIAAQDRYAKATKRAYFMPTVGAEVSLNRYLYQSETPALEIPGMGALTFDLYPAGFYWTAGVVATVPLYSGGSRRADQAEAELDLAATERKREAARQAVNAQAADAVNQAYATSVRAELGQAQVEAVQRTLSAALDAYARGAAAQTMVTEARTSSLQAEISATDASYQALQSLFDVLYVAGALPTPSRPGAPDDLRARVGALMEQSP
;
A
#
# COMPACT_ATOMS: atom_id res chain seq x y z
N MET A 1 60.05 12.19 -17.50
CA MET A 1 60.39 10.74 -17.50
C MET A 1 59.20 9.82 -17.77
N TRP A 2 57.98 10.33 -18.04
CA TRP A 2 56.83 9.52 -18.52
C TRP A 2 57.00 8.99 -19.95
N LEU A 3 57.72 9.73 -20.82
CA LEU A 3 58.02 9.33 -22.19
C LEU A 3 58.97 8.12 -22.32
N ALA A 4 59.71 7.77 -21.26
CA ALA A 4 60.61 6.62 -21.27
C ALA A 4 59.87 5.29 -20.95
N PHE A 5 58.69 5.35 -20.33
CA PHE A 5 57.85 4.18 -20.02
C PHE A 5 56.94 3.77 -21.19
N LEU A 6 56.83 4.60 -22.23
CA LEU A 6 55.94 4.40 -23.39
C LEU A 6 56.50 3.48 -24.49
N ALA A 7 57.67 2.86 -24.29
CA ALA A 7 58.40 2.16 -25.36
C ALA A 7 58.55 0.63 -25.20
N ALA A 8 58.04 0.02 -24.12
CA ALA A 8 58.10 -1.43 -23.90
C ALA A 8 56.70 -2.04 -23.94
N ALA A 9 56.56 -3.28 -24.45
CA ALA A 9 55.31 -4.03 -24.39
C ALA A 9 55.01 -4.43 -22.93
N TRP A 10 53.81 -4.12 -22.43
CA TRP A 10 53.40 -4.38 -21.04
C TRP A 10 52.68 -5.73 -20.92
N ALA A 11 53.40 -6.83 -21.09
CA ALA A 11 52.93 -8.16 -20.69
C ALA A 11 53.58 -8.53 -19.35
N GLY A 12 52.80 -8.77 -18.29
CA GLY A 12 53.34 -9.14 -16.98
C GLY A 12 52.36 -9.10 -15.81
N THR A 13 52.90 -9.22 -14.59
CA THR A 13 52.13 -9.37 -13.35
C THR A 13 51.85 -8.02 -12.69
N ILE A 14 50.65 -7.83 -12.12
CA ILE A 14 50.31 -6.69 -11.26
C ILE A 14 50.44 -7.12 -9.80
N ALA A 15 51.10 -6.29 -8.98
CA ALA A 15 51.11 -6.46 -7.53
C ALA A 15 50.02 -5.59 -6.89
N VAL A 16 49.32 -6.11 -5.88
CA VAL A 16 48.26 -5.39 -5.15
C VAL A 16 48.62 -5.31 -3.68
N VAL A 17 48.66 -4.12 -3.12
CA VAL A 17 48.81 -3.86 -1.68
C VAL A 17 47.46 -3.42 -1.13
N LEU A 18 46.88 -4.24 -0.25
CA LEU A 18 45.55 -4.02 0.35
C LEU A 18 45.70 -3.40 1.75
N ASP A 19 44.79 -2.47 2.08
CA ASP A 19 44.67 -1.97 3.44
C ASP A 19 44.00 -2.99 4.36
N GLY A 20 44.69 -3.39 5.43
CA GLY A 20 44.07 -4.08 6.56
C GLY A 20 44.52 -5.52 6.83
N PRO A 21 44.15 -6.05 8.01
CA PRO A 21 44.61 -7.34 8.52
C PRO A 21 43.99 -8.56 7.81
N GLU A 22 42.85 -8.37 7.13
CA GLU A 22 42.17 -9.39 6.33
C GLU A 22 42.10 -8.91 4.88
N PRO A 23 42.69 -9.61 3.90
CA PRO A 23 42.53 -9.26 2.50
C PRO A 23 41.07 -9.49 2.10
N ASP A 24 40.34 -8.43 1.74
CA ASP A 24 39.03 -8.59 1.09
C ASP A 24 39.26 -9.09 -0.35
N PRO A 25 38.95 -10.38 -0.66
CA PRO A 25 39.23 -10.92 -1.98
C PRO A 25 38.35 -10.28 -3.05
N ALA A 26 37.26 -9.60 -2.69
CA ALA A 26 36.30 -9.04 -3.64
C ALA A 26 36.93 -8.03 -4.60
N MET A 27 37.86 -7.19 -4.13
CA MET A 27 38.51 -6.18 -4.98
C MET A 27 39.50 -6.81 -5.96
N ALA A 28 40.35 -7.71 -5.48
CA ALA A 28 41.33 -8.41 -6.33
C ALA A 28 40.64 -9.32 -7.36
N GLN A 29 39.56 -10.01 -6.96
CA GLN A 29 38.75 -10.83 -7.85
C GLN A 29 37.98 -9.99 -8.87
N ALA A 30 37.36 -8.89 -8.45
CA ALA A 30 36.67 -7.98 -9.37
C ALA A 30 37.62 -7.36 -10.39
N LEU A 31 38.83 -6.98 -9.97
CA LEU A 31 39.86 -6.45 -10.87
C LEU A 31 40.34 -7.49 -11.87
N ALA A 32 40.61 -8.71 -11.42
CA ALA A 32 40.99 -9.81 -12.31
C ALA A 32 39.88 -10.13 -13.33
N ALA A 33 38.61 -10.12 -12.90
CA ALA A 33 37.46 -10.34 -13.77
C ALA A 33 37.34 -9.23 -14.84
N GLU A 34 37.46 -7.96 -14.45
CA GLU A 34 37.39 -6.82 -15.38
C GLU A 34 38.58 -6.78 -16.37
N LEU A 35 39.81 -7.06 -15.93
CA LEU A 35 40.97 -7.17 -16.81
C LEU A 35 40.79 -8.28 -17.86
N THR A 36 40.24 -9.43 -17.45
CA THR A 36 39.91 -10.54 -18.34
C THR A 36 38.84 -10.11 -19.36
N LEU A 37 37.82 -9.38 -18.91
CA LEU A 37 36.71 -8.92 -19.74
C LEU A 37 37.15 -7.86 -20.77
N LEU A 38 38.14 -7.04 -20.40
CA LEU A 38 38.78 -6.05 -21.27
C LEU A 38 39.85 -6.65 -22.21
N GLY A 39 40.22 -7.93 -22.02
CA GLY A 39 41.21 -8.62 -22.84
C GLY A 39 42.65 -8.13 -22.63
N SER A 40 42.98 -7.66 -21.42
CA SER A 40 44.33 -7.19 -21.06
C SER A 40 45.33 -8.35 -20.98
N GLU A 41 46.59 -8.12 -21.35
CA GLU A 41 47.69 -9.08 -21.13
C GLU A 41 48.25 -9.02 -19.70
N LEU A 42 47.75 -8.09 -18.87
CA LEU A 42 48.12 -7.99 -17.46
C LEU A 42 47.39 -9.04 -16.62
N THR A 43 48.13 -9.73 -15.76
CA THR A 43 47.59 -10.78 -14.87
C THR A 43 47.85 -10.46 -13.40
N LEU A 44 46.95 -10.95 -12.53
CA LEU A 44 47.06 -10.76 -11.09
C LEU A 44 47.49 -12.08 -10.45
N ASP A 45 48.72 -12.15 -9.95
CA ASP A 45 49.22 -13.33 -9.24
C ASP A 45 48.82 -13.24 -7.76
N PRO A 46 48.11 -14.24 -7.20
CA PRO A 46 47.83 -14.32 -5.77
C PRO A 46 49.07 -14.20 -4.87
N ALA A 47 50.26 -14.59 -5.35
CA ALA A 47 51.52 -14.45 -4.62
C ALA A 47 52.02 -12.99 -4.52
N GLN A 48 51.50 -12.10 -5.37
CA GLN A 48 51.80 -10.66 -5.40
C GLN A 48 50.69 -9.80 -4.75
N VAL A 49 49.86 -10.41 -3.91
CA VAL A 49 48.86 -9.72 -3.07
C VAL A 49 49.44 -9.57 -1.66
N TYR A 50 49.72 -8.34 -1.27
CA TYR A 50 50.25 -7.98 0.04
C TYR A 50 49.11 -7.45 0.93
N ALA A 51 48.91 -8.08 2.08
CA ALA A 51 47.94 -7.69 3.10
C ALA A 51 48.51 -8.01 4.50
N GLY A 52 48.01 -7.37 5.57
CA GLY A 52 48.54 -7.59 6.91
C GLY A 52 48.44 -6.36 7.81
N ASP A 53 49.51 -6.06 8.56
CA ASP A 53 49.54 -4.92 9.47
C ASP A 53 49.31 -3.60 8.69
N PRO A 54 48.23 -2.86 8.97
CA PRO A 54 47.85 -1.64 8.24
C PRO A 54 48.67 -0.41 8.62
N SER A 55 49.76 -0.56 9.39
CA SER A 55 50.66 0.54 9.72
C SER A 55 51.30 1.15 8.46
N LEU A 56 51.42 2.48 8.42
CA LEU A 56 52.01 3.20 7.29
C LEU A 56 53.44 2.73 6.96
N ASP A 57 54.22 2.39 7.97
CA ASP A 57 55.58 1.87 7.79
C ASP A 57 55.58 0.49 7.12
N ARG A 58 54.61 -0.36 7.46
CA ARG A 58 54.48 -1.68 6.85
C ARG A 58 53.99 -1.58 5.41
N LEU A 59 52.97 -0.76 5.15
CA LEU A 59 52.45 -0.53 3.80
C LEU A 59 53.55 0.02 2.87
N ARG A 60 54.40 0.94 3.34
CA ARG A 60 55.58 1.40 2.59
C ARG A 60 56.57 0.27 2.32
N ALA A 61 56.87 -0.55 3.31
CA ALA A 61 57.79 -1.68 3.14
C ALA A 61 57.25 -2.74 2.16
N ASP A 62 55.94 -2.94 2.10
CA ASP A 62 55.29 -3.85 1.16
C ASP A 62 55.21 -3.24 -0.26
N LEU A 63 55.02 -1.92 -0.40
CA LEU A 63 55.16 -1.19 -1.68
C LEU A 63 56.57 -1.30 -2.26
N ASP A 64 57.60 -1.10 -1.44
CA ASP A 64 59.00 -1.24 -1.87
C ASP A 64 59.32 -2.69 -2.26
N ARG A 65 58.75 -3.68 -1.56
CA ARG A 65 58.93 -5.09 -1.89
C ARG A 65 58.26 -5.45 -3.23
N ALA A 66 57.03 -4.95 -3.44
CA ALA A 66 56.28 -5.16 -4.68
C ALA A 66 56.98 -4.51 -5.90
N ALA A 67 57.60 -3.33 -5.71
CA ALA A 67 58.26 -2.61 -6.79
C ALA A 67 59.56 -3.27 -7.30
N VAL A 68 60.18 -4.16 -6.52
CA VAL A 68 61.47 -4.81 -6.85
C VAL A 68 61.30 -6.25 -7.37
N ALA A 69 60.08 -6.78 -7.40
CA ALA A 69 59.81 -8.10 -7.97
C ALA A 69 60.05 -8.13 -9.50
N ASP A 70 60.74 -9.16 -9.97
CA ASP A 70 61.23 -9.26 -11.37
C ASP A 70 60.10 -9.32 -12.42
N ASP A 71 58.91 -9.81 -12.03
CA ASP A 71 57.74 -10.04 -12.89
C ASP A 71 56.65 -8.96 -12.75
N VAL A 72 56.82 -8.00 -11.83
CA VAL A 72 55.82 -6.95 -11.57
C VAL A 72 56.04 -5.74 -12.48
N VAL A 73 54.98 -5.36 -13.20
CA VAL A 73 55.00 -4.22 -14.14
C VAL A 73 54.36 -2.98 -13.53
N VAL A 74 53.33 -3.15 -12.69
CA VAL A 74 52.61 -2.08 -11.96
C VAL A 74 52.31 -2.53 -10.54
N VAL A 75 52.44 -1.59 -9.60
CA VAL A 75 51.98 -1.77 -8.23
C VAL A 75 50.69 -0.99 -8.03
N VAL A 76 49.67 -1.61 -7.45
CA VAL A 76 48.39 -0.98 -7.12
C VAL A 76 48.21 -0.98 -5.61
N THR A 77 47.84 0.16 -5.03
CA THR A 77 47.34 0.21 -3.64
C THR A 77 45.83 0.22 -3.66
N ALA A 78 45.18 -0.51 -2.77
CA ALA A 78 43.73 -0.48 -2.63
C ALA A 78 43.36 -0.08 -1.20
N GLY A 79 43.04 1.20 -1.05
CA GLY A 79 42.58 1.78 0.21
C GLY A 79 43.29 3.10 0.55
N PRO A 80 42.70 3.87 1.48
CA PRO A 80 43.15 5.21 1.84
C PRO A 80 44.54 5.24 2.53
N LEU A 81 44.89 4.24 3.33
CA LEU A 81 46.20 4.16 4.00
C LEU A 81 47.30 3.80 2.99
N GLY A 82 47.03 2.86 2.08
CA GLY A 82 47.93 2.50 0.99
C GLY A 82 48.16 3.66 0.03
N ALA A 83 47.11 4.43 -0.29
CA ALA A 83 47.23 5.65 -1.08
C ALA A 83 48.10 6.71 -0.37
N LEU A 84 47.93 6.87 0.95
CA LEU A 84 48.77 7.75 1.77
C LEU A 84 50.23 7.28 1.81
N ALA A 85 50.45 5.96 1.89
CA ALA A 85 51.78 5.37 1.84
C ALA A 85 52.46 5.64 0.49
N ALA A 86 51.74 5.47 -0.62
CA ALA A 86 52.22 5.73 -1.97
C ALA A 86 52.59 7.21 -2.20
N ARG A 87 51.85 8.15 -1.62
CA ARG A 87 52.17 9.60 -1.64
C ARG A 87 53.50 9.93 -0.96
N GLY A 88 53.91 9.11 0.01
CA GLY A 88 55.19 9.27 0.71
C GLY A 88 56.41 8.75 -0.06
N LEU A 89 56.22 8.07 -1.19
CA LEU A 89 57.32 7.50 -1.99
C LEU A 89 58.12 8.62 -2.68
N LYS A 90 59.45 8.43 -2.72
CA LYS A 90 60.37 9.27 -3.50
C LYS A 90 60.94 8.44 -4.64
N ASP A 91 60.56 8.78 -5.87
CA ASP A 91 61.06 8.15 -7.11
C ASP A 91 60.85 6.62 -7.15
N PRO A 92 59.60 6.15 -7.32
CA PRO A 92 59.28 4.73 -7.27
C PRO A 92 59.92 3.96 -8.45
N ALA A 93 60.50 2.79 -8.17
CA ALA A 93 61.18 1.95 -9.17
C ALA A 93 60.25 1.42 -10.27
N ARG A 94 58.94 1.36 -9.99
CA ARG A 94 57.87 0.95 -10.90
C ARG A 94 56.70 1.95 -10.79
N PRO A 95 55.86 2.08 -11.83
CA PRO A 95 54.65 2.88 -11.74
C PRO A 95 53.73 2.38 -10.62
N VAL A 96 53.25 3.29 -9.78
CA VAL A 96 52.31 2.97 -8.69
C VAL A 96 50.96 3.62 -8.98
N ILE A 97 49.87 2.86 -8.87
CA ILE A 97 48.51 3.38 -8.93
C ILE A 97 47.93 3.37 -7.52
N ALA A 98 47.67 4.55 -6.97
CA ALA A 98 47.00 4.71 -5.68
C ALA A 98 45.48 4.68 -5.88
N ALA A 99 44.85 3.53 -5.64
CA ALA A 99 43.39 3.39 -5.72
C ALA A 99 42.73 3.71 -4.38
N ALA A 100 41.62 4.46 -4.44
CA ALA A 100 40.94 5.02 -3.26
C ALA A 100 41.73 6.11 -2.53
N ASP A 101 42.41 6.98 -3.28
CA ASP A 101 43.06 8.17 -2.73
C ASP A 101 42.00 9.18 -2.25
N LEU A 102 41.95 9.49 -0.97
CA LEU A 102 40.96 10.44 -0.41
C LEU A 102 41.36 11.91 -0.63
N TRP A 103 42.58 12.18 -1.12
CA TRP A 103 43.11 13.53 -1.20
C TRP A 103 43.27 14.00 -2.67
N PRO A 104 42.79 15.20 -3.01
CA PRO A 104 42.87 15.74 -4.37
C PRO A 104 44.21 16.40 -4.71
N GLU A 105 45.18 16.38 -3.79
CA GLU A 105 46.49 17.03 -3.99
C GLU A 105 47.37 16.29 -5.01
N PRO A 106 48.29 16.97 -5.71
CA PRO A 106 49.18 16.34 -6.69
C PRO A 106 50.07 15.27 -6.07
N THR A 107 50.14 14.11 -6.71
CA THR A 107 51.02 13.00 -6.33
C THR A 107 52.45 13.18 -6.85
N PRO A 108 53.44 12.49 -6.25
CA PRO A 108 54.82 12.48 -6.75
C PRO A 108 54.92 11.96 -8.20
N GLU A 109 55.97 12.36 -8.93
CA GLU A 109 56.25 11.78 -10.25
C GLU A 109 56.40 10.25 -10.14
N GLY A 110 55.64 9.50 -10.95
CA GLY A 110 55.62 8.03 -10.94
C GLY A 110 54.42 7.41 -10.20
N VAL A 111 53.59 8.21 -9.53
CA VAL A 111 52.38 7.76 -8.84
C VAL A 111 51.12 8.33 -9.51
N LEU A 112 50.22 7.46 -9.94
CA LEU A 112 48.90 7.81 -10.48
C LEU A 112 47.84 7.67 -9.38
N ALA A 113 47.20 8.76 -8.97
CA ALA A 113 46.08 8.70 -8.01
C ALA A 113 44.73 8.49 -8.71
N LEU A 114 43.98 7.50 -8.24
CA LEU A 114 42.54 7.36 -8.48
C LEU A 114 41.82 7.90 -7.26
N THR A 115 41.53 9.20 -7.29
CA THR A 115 40.91 9.92 -6.18
C THR A 115 39.45 9.53 -5.97
N VAL A 116 39.07 9.24 -4.73
CA VAL A 116 37.69 8.99 -4.28
C VAL A 116 37.25 10.19 -3.44
N ASP A 117 36.33 10.98 -3.98
CA ASP A 117 35.77 12.15 -3.31
C ASP A 117 34.71 11.65 -2.31
N VAL A 118 35.09 11.56 -1.04
CA VAL A 118 34.16 11.30 0.06
C VAL A 118 33.81 12.66 0.66
N ASP A 119 32.59 13.14 0.40
CA ASP A 119 32.11 14.39 0.98
C ASP A 119 31.85 14.22 2.47
N LEU A 120 32.93 14.32 3.24
CA LEU A 120 32.96 14.12 4.67
C LEU A 120 32.13 15.18 5.40
N GLN A 121 32.07 16.39 4.84
CA GLN A 121 31.26 17.48 5.36
C GLN A 121 29.76 17.16 5.22
N LEU A 122 29.35 16.66 4.04
CA LEU A 122 27.98 16.20 3.81
C LEU A 122 27.58 15.07 4.76
N ALA A 123 28.50 14.14 5.05
CA ALA A 123 28.25 13.05 5.99
C ALA A 123 28.05 13.56 7.43
N VAL A 124 28.87 14.51 7.87
CA VAL A 124 28.73 15.20 9.17
C VAL A 124 27.42 15.97 9.24
N ASP A 125 27.08 16.76 8.22
CA ASP A 125 25.84 17.53 8.17
C ASP A 125 24.61 16.61 8.18
N THR A 126 24.66 15.51 7.43
CA THR A 126 23.60 14.50 7.40
C THR A 126 23.41 13.87 8.78
N MET A 127 24.50 13.50 9.45
CA MET A 127 24.44 12.91 10.77
C MET A 127 23.94 13.92 11.81
N ALA A 128 24.38 15.18 11.73
CA ALA A 128 23.95 16.26 12.61
C ALA A 128 22.45 16.55 12.46
N ARG A 129 21.93 16.51 11.22
CA ARG A 129 20.48 16.61 10.96
C ARG A 129 19.70 15.42 11.51
N LEU A 130 20.27 14.20 11.43
CA LEU A 130 19.61 12.99 11.93
C LEU A 130 19.45 13.01 13.46
N VAL A 131 20.46 13.51 14.19
CA VAL A 131 20.51 13.47 15.67
C VAL A 131 20.15 14.78 16.36
N ASP A 132 20.02 15.86 15.59
CA ASP A 132 19.83 17.23 16.08
C ASP A 132 20.82 17.57 17.22
N GLY A 133 22.11 17.54 16.89
CA GLY A 133 23.18 17.79 17.86
C GLY A 133 24.60 17.60 17.32
N GLU A 134 25.56 17.66 18.24
CA GLU A 134 26.98 17.53 17.91
C GLU A 134 27.34 16.09 17.52
N VAL A 135 28.21 15.99 16.52
CA VAL A 135 28.66 14.75 15.93
C VAL A 135 30.18 14.67 16.04
N ALA A 136 30.69 13.52 16.49
CA ALA A 136 32.13 13.25 16.50
C ALA A 136 32.56 12.57 15.20
N LEU A 137 33.74 12.92 14.70
CA LEU A 137 34.37 12.25 13.57
C LEU A 137 35.39 11.24 14.09
N VAL A 138 35.35 10.01 13.57
CA VAL A 138 36.22 8.90 13.96
C VAL A 138 36.96 8.37 12.73
N ALA A 139 38.28 8.19 12.82
CA ALA A 139 39.10 7.69 11.72
C ALA A 139 40.28 6.85 12.24
N PRO A 140 40.94 6.04 11.40
CA PRO A 140 42.17 5.32 11.77
C PRO A 140 43.22 6.25 12.40
N ALA A 141 43.95 5.74 13.40
CA ALA A 141 44.91 6.53 14.16
C ALA A 141 46.00 7.12 13.26
N GLU A 142 46.47 6.34 12.29
CA GLU A 142 47.49 6.70 11.31
C GLU A 142 47.03 7.86 10.42
N LEU A 143 45.73 7.93 10.09
CA LEU A 143 45.13 9.04 9.34
C LEU A 143 45.06 10.31 10.19
N VAL A 144 44.65 10.19 11.45
CA VAL A 144 44.58 11.31 12.40
C VAL A 144 45.97 11.89 12.66
N GLU A 145 46.97 11.02 12.88
CA GLU A 145 48.36 11.39 13.15
C GLU A 145 49.06 12.02 11.93
N SER A 146 48.64 11.65 10.71
CA SER A 146 49.19 12.24 9.48
C SER A 146 48.86 13.73 9.29
N GLY A 147 47.89 14.27 10.04
CA GLY A 147 47.43 15.65 9.92
C GLY A 147 46.50 15.94 8.74
N HIS A 148 46.08 14.92 7.97
CA HIS A 148 45.19 15.08 6.82
C HIS A 148 43.70 14.97 7.16
N MET A 149 43.35 14.82 8.44
CA MET A 149 41.97 14.80 8.94
C MET A 149 41.60 16.13 9.61
N PRO A 150 40.30 16.50 9.66
CA PRO A 150 39.85 17.70 10.35
C PRO A 150 40.28 17.71 11.84
N PRO A 151 40.61 18.90 12.40
CA PRO A 151 40.97 19.01 13.80
C PRO A 151 39.81 18.55 14.71
N GLY A 152 40.12 17.73 15.71
CA GLY A 152 39.12 17.13 16.61
C GLY A 152 38.66 15.72 16.23
N THR A 153 39.19 15.14 15.15
CA THR A 153 38.95 13.73 14.79
C THR A 153 39.49 12.77 15.87
N LEU A 154 38.69 11.80 16.28
CA LEU A 154 39.06 10.77 17.27
C LEU A 154 39.69 9.55 16.57
N PRO A 155 40.76 8.96 17.14
CA PRO A 155 41.34 7.73 16.61
C PRO A 155 40.40 6.54 16.87
N ALA A 156 40.21 5.68 15.87
CA ALA A 156 39.36 4.50 15.96
C ALA A 156 40.03 3.36 16.75
N ILE A 157 39.99 3.46 18.08
CA ILE A 157 40.49 2.44 19.03
C ILE A 157 39.32 1.79 19.79
N ALA A 158 39.39 0.48 20.01
CA ALA A 158 38.40 -0.25 20.81
C ALA A 158 38.91 -0.43 22.27
N PRO A 159 38.17 0.00 23.31
CA PRO A 159 36.93 0.81 23.28
C PRO A 159 37.21 2.31 23.07
N LEU A 160 36.29 3.01 22.39
CA LEU A 160 36.39 4.45 22.14
C LEU A 160 35.50 5.24 23.12
N PRO A 161 36.07 5.98 24.10
CA PRO A 161 35.29 6.91 24.90
C PRO A 161 34.90 8.13 24.06
N LEU A 162 33.60 8.41 23.96
CA LEU A 162 33.08 9.61 23.28
C LEU A 162 33.04 10.81 24.24
N PRO A 163 33.35 12.04 23.78
CA PRO A 163 33.19 13.26 24.56
C PRO A 163 31.76 13.48 25.06
N GLU A 164 31.60 14.12 26.22
CA GLU A 164 30.27 14.50 26.74
C GLU A 164 29.56 15.46 25.76
N GLY A 165 28.30 15.16 25.41
CA GLY A 165 27.47 15.99 24.52
C GLY A 165 27.36 15.50 23.08
N VAL A 166 28.21 14.56 22.65
CA VAL A 166 28.14 13.95 21.31
C VAL A 166 26.90 13.08 21.21
N LYS A 167 26.03 13.38 20.23
CA LYS A 167 24.79 12.63 19.96
C LYS A 167 24.89 11.68 18.78
N GLY A 168 25.99 11.70 18.03
CA GLY A 168 26.20 10.84 16.87
C GLY A 168 27.66 10.76 16.46
N VAL A 169 28.00 9.74 15.66
CA VAL A 169 29.37 9.52 15.20
C VAL A 169 29.41 9.36 13.68
N VAL A 170 30.32 10.05 13.00
CA VAL A 170 30.68 9.77 11.61
C VAL A 170 32.00 9.03 11.59
N VAL A 171 32.04 7.90 10.89
CA VAL A 171 33.14 6.95 10.93
C VAL A 171 33.74 6.84 9.53
N GLY A 172 35.01 7.20 9.41
CA GLY A 172 35.81 6.96 8.22
C GLY A 172 36.11 5.46 8.00
N PRO A 173 36.84 5.12 6.94
CA PRO A 173 37.19 3.73 6.63
C PRO A 173 38.01 3.10 7.77
N LEU A 174 37.44 2.11 8.46
CA LEU A 174 38.04 1.41 9.61
C LEU A 174 39.00 0.29 9.18
N THR A 175 39.88 0.56 8.21
CA THR A 175 40.78 -0.45 7.62
C THR A 175 41.78 -1.05 8.62
N THR A 176 41.96 -0.43 9.78
CA THR A 176 42.83 -0.93 10.86
C THR A 176 42.19 -1.98 11.76
N LEU A 177 40.86 -2.11 11.74
CA LEU A 177 40.10 -3.02 12.60
C LEU A 177 39.60 -4.24 11.82
N THR A 178 39.58 -5.41 12.45
CA THR A 178 38.95 -6.60 11.86
C THR A 178 37.43 -6.44 11.79
N ARG A 179 36.75 -7.20 10.90
CA ARG A 179 35.27 -7.13 10.79
C ARG A 179 34.56 -7.39 12.12
N ASP A 180 35.06 -8.31 12.94
CA ASP A 180 34.53 -8.58 14.28
C ASP A 180 34.71 -7.38 15.24
N GLN A 181 35.86 -6.71 15.19
CA GLN A 181 36.12 -5.51 15.98
C GLN A 181 35.25 -4.34 15.54
N GLN A 182 35.04 -4.16 14.24
CA GLN A 182 34.14 -3.13 13.69
C GLN A 182 32.71 -3.36 14.17
N ARG A 183 32.22 -4.61 14.11
CA ARG A 183 30.88 -4.97 14.60
C ARG A 183 30.71 -4.71 16.09
N ALA A 184 31.68 -5.14 16.91
CA ALA A 184 31.67 -4.88 18.35
C ALA A 184 31.65 -3.37 18.68
N LEU A 185 32.33 -2.54 17.87
CA LEU A 185 32.35 -1.09 18.04
C LEU A 185 30.97 -0.47 17.74
N PHE A 186 30.34 -0.83 16.61
CA PHE A 186 29.01 -0.33 16.26
C PHE A 186 27.92 -0.81 17.22
N ASP A 187 28.02 -2.04 17.71
CA ASP A 187 27.13 -2.58 18.74
C ASP A 187 27.25 -1.81 20.05
N ALA A 188 28.47 -1.54 20.52
CA ALA A 188 28.71 -0.75 21.73
C ALA A 188 28.11 0.67 21.63
N TRP A 189 28.24 1.33 20.48
CA TRP A 189 27.60 2.64 20.26
C TRP A 189 26.08 2.55 20.23
N THR A 190 25.52 1.54 19.58
CA THR A 190 24.06 1.32 19.56
C THR A 190 23.52 1.11 20.97
N GLU A 191 24.20 0.29 21.79
CA GLU A 191 23.83 0.06 23.20
C GLU A 191 23.97 1.32 24.06
N ALA A 192 24.94 2.18 23.75
CA ALA A 192 25.11 3.48 24.39
C ALA A 192 24.10 4.54 23.93
N GLY A 193 23.19 4.23 23.00
CA GLY A 193 22.23 5.18 22.44
C GLY A 193 22.83 6.17 21.43
N VAL A 194 24.02 5.88 20.90
CA VAL A 194 24.75 6.74 19.97
C VAL A 194 24.65 6.17 18.56
N PRO A 195 23.87 6.79 17.65
CA PRO A 195 23.86 6.39 16.26
C PRO A 195 25.19 6.66 15.56
N SER A 196 25.50 5.86 14.54
CA SER A 196 26.75 5.95 13.78
C SER A 196 26.48 5.96 12.27
N LEU A 197 27.15 6.85 11.54
CA LEU A 197 27.18 6.91 10.09
C LEU A 197 28.57 6.49 9.59
N ALA A 198 28.66 5.35 8.90
CA ALA A 198 29.93 4.85 8.39
C ALA A 198 30.12 5.20 6.91
N LEU A 199 31.32 5.64 6.56
CA LEU A 199 31.76 5.92 5.19
C LEU A 199 32.48 4.69 4.65
N MET A 200 32.18 4.29 3.42
CA MET A 200 32.88 3.18 2.74
C MET A 200 32.89 1.88 3.56
N SER A 201 31.79 1.60 4.25
CA SER A 201 31.59 0.40 5.07
C SER A 201 30.38 -0.38 4.59
N ASP A 202 30.06 -1.48 5.28
CA ASP A 202 28.90 -2.32 5.00
C ASP A 202 27.87 -2.15 6.13
N LEU A 203 26.59 -2.03 5.76
CA LEU A 203 25.50 -1.95 6.72
C LEU A 203 25.39 -3.25 7.55
N GLU A 204 25.85 -4.38 7.02
CA GLU A 204 25.94 -5.68 7.72
C GLU A 204 26.89 -5.67 8.94
N LEU A 205 27.79 -4.69 9.02
CA LEU A 205 28.68 -4.51 10.17
C LEU A 205 27.96 -3.85 11.36
N GLY A 206 26.74 -3.36 11.17
CA GLY A 206 25.89 -2.83 12.23
C GLY A 206 25.88 -1.31 12.48
N PRO A 207 26.41 -0.40 11.63
CA PRO A 207 26.19 1.03 11.82
C PRO A 207 24.71 1.42 11.66
N THR A 208 24.33 2.59 12.18
CA THR A 208 22.97 3.14 12.01
C THR A 208 22.71 3.60 10.58
N ALA A 209 23.72 4.22 9.96
CA ALA A 209 23.70 4.71 8.60
C ALA A 209 25.01 4.35 7.90
N VAL A 210 24.96 4.18 6.57
CA VAL A 210 26.14 4.04 5.73
C VAL A 210 26.00 4.97 4.54
N VAL A 211 27.04 5.71 4.20
CA VAL A 211 27.12 6.33 2.87
C VAL A 211 27.88 5.36 2.00
N GLN A 212 27.13 4.55 1.26
CA GLN A 212 27.71 3.53 0.41
C GLN A 212 28.02 4.19 -0.94
N PRO A 213 29.28 4.27 -1.39
CA PRO A 213 29.58 4.81 -2.71
C PRO A 213 28.71 4.10 -3.75
N ALA A 214 28.15 4.84 -4.73
CA ALA A 214 27.23 4.29 -5.75
C ALA A 214 27.85 3.16 -6.62
N SER A 215 29.12 2.86 -6.38
CA SER A 215 29.91 1.81 -6.98
C SER A 215 30.43 0.90 -5.87
N GLY A 216 29.96 -0.35 -5.81
CA GLY A 216 30.63 -1.41 -5.06
C GLY A 216 32.07 -1.66 -5.54
N ALA A 217 32.69 -2.79 -5.16
CA ALA A 217 34.04 -3.12 -5.61
C ALA A 217 34.19 -3.13 -7.15
N THR A 218 33.14 -3.48 -7.89
CA THR A 218 33.16 -3.70 -9.34
C THR A 218 33.43 -2.46 -10.19
N PRO A 219 32.78 -1.28 -10.02
CA PRO A 219 33.10 -0.14 -10.87
C PRO A 219 34.44 0.54 -10.52
N LEU A 220 34.91 0.48 -9.26
CA LEU A 220 36.27 0.89 -8.91
C LEU A 220 37.29 -0.04 -9.59
N ALA A 221 37.08 -1.36 -9.49
CA ALA A 221 37.88 -2.37 -10.19
C ALA A 221 37.86 -2.17 -11.71
N ARG A 222 36.71 -1.86 -12.31
CA ARG A 222 36.58 -1.54 -13.74
C ARG A 222 37.33 -0.29 -14.14
N ARG A 223 37.27 0.78 -13.34
CA ARG A 223 38.03 2.01 -13.59
C ARG A 223 39.54 1.77 -13.46
N LEU A 224 39.95 1.04 -12.44
CA LEU A 224 41.33 0.62 -12.25
C LEU A 224 41.81 -0.25 -13.42
N ALA A 225 40.98 -1.21 -13.88
CA ALA A 225 41.27 -2.03 -15.06
C ALA A 225 41.39 -1.19 -16.34
N LEU A 226 40.52 -0.20 -16.55
CA LEU A 226 40.61 0.73 -17.67
C LEU A 226 41.88 1.60 -17.61
N ALA A 227 42.28 2.06 -16.42
CA ALA A 227 43.52 2.81 -16.23
C ALA A 227 44.74 1.95 -16.56
N LEU A 228 44.74 0.69 -16.13
CA LEU A 228 45.78 -0.29 -16.45
C LEU A 228 45.85 -0.58 -17.95
N VAL A 229 44.71 -0.74 -18.63
CA VAL A 229 44.64 -0.95 -20.09
C VAL A 229 45.09 0.28 -20.87
N ASP A 230 44.79 1.50 -20.41
CA ASP A 230 45.27 2.74 -21.05
C ASP A 230 46.80 2.85 -20.93
N ILE A 231 47.38 2.47 -19.78
CA ILE A 231 48.84 2.40 -19.57
C ILE A 231 49.47 1.34 -20.47
N GLU A 232 48.89 0.14 -20.53
CA GLU A 232 49.30 -0.96 -21.43
C GLU A 232 49.29 -0.51 -22.91
N SER A 233 48.30 0.31 -23.28
CA SER A 233 48.14 0.86 -24.64
C SER A 233 49.10 2.02 -24.97
N GLY A 234 49.93 2.48 -24.03
CA GLY A 234 50.77 3.67 -24.20
C GLY A 234 49.99 4.99 -24.35
N ARG A 235 48.74 5.04 -23.87
CA ARG A 235 47.99 6.30 -23.79
C ARG A 235 48.41 7.03 -22.52
N PRO A 236 48.63 8.36 -22.55
CA PRO A 236 48.89 9.11 -21.33
C PRO A 236 47.69 8.91 -20.41
N ALA A 237 47.92 8.33 -19.23
CA ALA A 237 46.97 8.27 -18.13
C ALA A 237 46.80 9.68 -17.54
N ALA A 238 46.36 10.62 -18.38
CA ALA A 238 46.14 12.00 -17.99
C ALA A 238 44.88 12.05 -17.12
N ALA A 239 45.09 12.04 -15.80
CA ALA A 239 44.21 12.57 -14.76
C ALA A 239 42.71 12.37 -15.02
N ARG A 240 42.25 11.12 -15.00
CA ARG A 240 40.85 10.88 -14.66
C ARG A 240 40.78 10.68 -13.16
N SER A 241 40.70 11.80 -12.42
CA SER A 241 40.20 11.79 -11.05
C SER A 241 38.84 11.10 -11.09
N ALA A 242 38.83 9.84 -10.70
CA ALA A 242 37.66 9.01 -10.75
C ALA A 242 36.75 9.37 -9.58
N ARG A 243 36.16 10.58 -9.59
CA ARG A 243 35.16 10.96 -8.59
C ARG A 243 34.05 9.92 -8.62
N ILE A 244 33.89 9.26 -7.49
CA ILE A 244 32.81 8.32 -7.26
C ILE A 244 31.62 9.18 -6.91
N SER A 245 30.48 8.94 -7.57
CA SER A 245 29.25 9.65 -7.27
C SER A 245 28.96 9.64 -5.76
N PRO A 246 28.33 10.69 -5.21
CA PRO A 246 27.90 10.70 -3.82
C PRO A 246 27.16 9.40 -3.55
N GLY A 247 27.62 8.69 -2.52
CA GLY A 247 27.06 7.41 -2.17
C GLY A 247 25.58 7.51 -1.85
N THR A 248 24.82 6.44 -2.10
CA THR A 248 23.47 6.33 -1.57
C THR A 248 23.56 6.22 -0.05
N LEU A 249 22.88 7.12 0.64
CA LEU A 249 22.75 7.04 2.09
C LEU A 249 21.84 5.86 2.41
N GLN A 250 22.34 4.84 3.07
CA GLN A 250 21.54 3.73 3.58
C GLN A 250 21.31 3.90 5.08
N LEU A 251 20.10 3.64 5.55
CA LEU A 251 19.71 3.71 6.96
C LEU A 251 19.24 2.34 7.43
N SER A 252 19.79 1.83 8.52
CA SER A 252 19.29 0.60 9.14
C SER A 252 18.05 0.91 9.98
N ALA A 253 16.88 0.49 9.49
CA ALA A 253 15.62 0.71 10.18
C ALA A 253 15.56 -0.04 11.53
N ALA A 254 16.14 -1.23 11.60
CA ALA A 254 16.25 -2.01 12.84
C ALA A 254 17.08 -1.27 13.91
N ARG A 255 18.21 -0.65 13.52
CA ARG A 255 19.05 0.14 14.44
C ARG A 255 18.36 1.41 14.89
N MET A 256 17.78 2.16 13.95
CA MET A 256 17.02 3.36 14.27
C MET A 256 15.86 3.08 15.23
N SER A 257 15.11 2.00 15.01
CA SER A 257 14.02 1.57 15.89
C SER A 257 14.51 1.26 17.31
N ARG A 258 15.63 0.53 17.44
CA ARG A 258 16.27 0.28 18.75
C ARG A 258 16.70 1.56 19.45
N LEU A 259 17.14 2.56 18.69
CA LEU A 259 17.56 3.87 19.20
C LEU A 259 16.39 4.84 19.41
N GLY A 260 15.16 4.48 19.01
CA GLY A 260 14.01 5.39 19.04
C GLY A 260 14.17 6.60 18.11
N LEU A 261 14.99 6.49 17.06
CA LEU A 261 15.26 7.56 16.10
C LEU A 261 14.28 7.51 14.94
N SER A 262 13.76 8.66 14.57
CA SER A 262 12.93 8.85 13.38
C SER A 262 13.62 9.87 12.49
N PRO A 263 13.96 9.56 11.22
CA PRO A 263 14.69 10.49 10.38
C PRO A 263 13.77 11.65 9.99
N PRO A 264 14.31 12.86 9.85
CA PRO A 264 13.55 13.96 9.26
C PRO A 264 13.23 13.66 7.79
N PHE A 265 12.16 14.28 7.27
CA PHE A 265 11.62 13.97 5.93
C PHE A 265 12.62 14.21 4.80
N ASP A 266 13.52 15.17 4.97
CA ASP A 266 14.58 15.47 4.02
C ASP A 266 15.57 14.30 3.91
N ILE A 267 15.91 13.65 5.02
CA ILE A 267 16.77 12.45 5.05
C ILE A 267 16.00 11.23 4.52
N MET A 268 14.74 11.02 4.94
CA MET A 268 13.92 9.91 4.42
C MET A 268 13.76 9.94 2.90
N ALA A 269 13.69 11.14 2.31
CA ALA A 269 13.59 11.31 0.86
C ALA A 269 14.89 10.94 0.12
N GLU A 270 16.05 11.01 0.77
CA GLU A 270 17.36 10.76 0.14
C GLU A 270 17.96 9.41 0.50
N ALA A 271 17.49 8.81 1.60
CA ALA A 271 18.06 7.60 2.14
C ALA A 271 17.33 6.34 1.66
N ASP A 272 18.10 5.30 1.41
CA ASP A 272 17.63 3.94 1.35
C ASP A 272 17.48 3.36 2.73
N LEU A 273 16.23 3.30 3.20
CA LEU A 273 15.92 2.56 4.40
C LEU A 273 16.09 1.07 4.09
N VAL A 274 16.94 0.38 4.85
CA VAL A 274 17.17 -1.06 4.74
C VAL A 274 16.57 -1.74 5.95
N GLY A 275 15.78 -2.79 5.71
CA GLY A 275 15.10 -3.55 6.76
C GLY A 275 13.91 -2.84 7.41
N TRP A 276 13.47 -1.69 6.88
CA TRP A 276 12.21 -1.04 7.30
C TRP A 276 11.00 -1.92 7.01
N GLU A 277 11.11 -2.73 5.96
CA GLU A 277 10.09 -3.65 5.52
C GLU A 277 9.76 -4.74 6.54
N ASP A 278 10.72 -5.08 7.42
CA ASP A 278 10.57 -6.10 8.46
C ASP A 278 10.00 -5.54 9.78
N LEU A 279 9.86 -4.20 9.89
CA LEU A 279 9.32 -3.56 11.10
C LEU A 279 7.80 -3.70 11.21
N TRP A 280 7.12 -3.95 10.09
CA TRP A 280 5.67 -3.99 10.03
C TRP A 280 5.17 -5.35 9.59
N PRO A 281 4.04 -5.82 10.15
CA PRO A 281 3.43 -7.05 9.69
C PRO A 281 3.03 -6.91 8.22
N VAL A 282 3.18 -8.00 7.47
CA VAL A 282 2.68 -8.10 6.11
C VAL A 282 1.17 -8.23 6.15
N LEU A 283 0.47 -7.38 5.42
CA LEU A 283 -0.96 -7.48 5.18
C LEU A 283 -1.15 -8.00 3.75
N THR A 284 -1.79 -9.15 3.61
CA THR A 284 -2.18 -9.66 2.29
C THR A 284 -3.54 -9.11 1.88
N LEU A 285 -3.86 -9.21 0.58
CA LEU A 285 -5.20 -8.84 0.09
C LEU A 285 -6.29 -9.71 0.73
N GLU A 286 -6.02 -10.99 0.97
CA GLU A 286 -6.94 -11.92 1.62
C GLU A 286 -7.19 -11.55 3.08
N ASP A 287 -6.14 -11.17 3.81
CA ASP A 287 -6.26 -10.67 5.18
C ASP A 287 -7.09 -9.38 5.21
N ALA A 288 -6.80 -8.43 4.32
CA ALA A 288 -7.53 -7.17 4.24
C ALA A 288 -9.03 -7.37 3.97
N LEU A 289 -9.38 -8.33 3.09
CA LEU A 289 -10.76 -8.72 2.81
C LEU A 289 -11.43 -9.39 4.01
N THR A 290 -10.69 -10.26 4.69
CA THR A 290 -11.18 -10.98 5.88
C THR A 290 -11.47 -10.00 7.01
N ASP A 291 -10.52 -9.12 7.33
CA ASP A 291 -10.67 -8.04 8.31
C ASP A 291 -11.88 -7.17 7.97
N ALA A 292 -11.99 -6.70 6.72
CA ALA A 292 -13.09 -5.83 6.31
C ALA A 292 -14.47 -6.51 6.42
N LEU A 293 -14.61 -7.75 5.95
CA LEU A 293 -15.90 -8.45 5.99
C LEU A 293 -16.31 -8.84 7.42
N ALA A 294 -15.36 -8.96 8.34
CA ALA A 294 -15.59 -9.24 9.75
C ALA A 294 -15.91 -7.95 10.54
N ASP A 295 -15.03 -6.94 10.45
CA ASP A 295 -14.94 -5.86 11.43
C ASP A 295 -15.42 -4.49 10.91
N ASN A 296 -15.78 -4.39 9.62
CA ASN A 296 -16.24 -3.11 9.07
C ASN A 296 -17.53 -2.59 9.75
N PRO A 297 -17.53 -1.37 10.32
CA PRO A 297 -18.68 -0.86 11.06
C PRO A 297 -19.94 -0.62 10.24
N SER A 298 -19.81 -0.22 8.96
CA SER A 298 -20.99 0.03 8.12
C SER A 298 -21.68 -1.29 7.74
N LEU A 299 -20.90 -2.34 7.47
CA LEU A 299 -21.44 -3.67 7.24
C LEU A 299 -22.08 -4.26 8.50
N ALA A 300 -21.48 -4.05 9.68
CA ALA A 300 -22.08 -4.42 10.96
C ALA A 300 -23.44 -3.73 11.19
N ALA A 301 -23.56 -2.45 10.83
CA ALA A 301 -24.83 -1.72 10.89
C ALA A 301 -25.90 -2.28 9.93
N THR A 302 -25.51 -2.67 8.72
CA THR A 302 -26.41 -3.33 7.74
C THR A 302 -26.89 -4.68 8.28
N ARG A 303 -26.00 -5.49 8.88
CA ARG A 303 -26.35 -6.77 9.51
C ARG A 303 -27.32 -6.57 10.69
N ALA A 304 -27.09 -5.57 11.53
CA ALA A 304 -27.99 -5.24 12.63
C ALA A 304 -29.38 -4.80 12.13
N SER A 305 -29.43 -4.03 11.05
CA SER A 305 -30.68 -3.61 10.41
C SER A 305 -31.49 -4.79 9.87
N LEU A 306 -30.83 -5.79 9.25
CA LEU A 306 -31.47 -7.03 8.84
C LEU A 306 -32.07 -7.80 10.04
N GLY A 307 -31.37 -7.82 11.17
CA GLY A 307 -31.87 -8.42 12.41
C GLY A 307 -33.12 -7.72 12.97
N ALA A 308 -33.21 -6.39 12.80
CA ALA A 308 -34.42 -5.64 13.13
C ALA A 308 -35.57 -5.99 12.15
N ASP A 309 -35.30 -6.11 10.85
CA ASP A 309 -36.31 -6.42 9.84
C ASP A 309 -36.89 -7.85 9.98
N ASP A 310 -36.15 -8.83 10.50
CA ASP A 310 -36.70 -10.15 10.85
C ASP A 310 -37.84 -10.06 11.89
N THR A 311 -37.84 -9.00 12.71
CA THR A 311 -38.93 -8.76 13.67
C THR A 311 -40.25 -8.40 12.97
N ALA A 312 -40.23 -7.84 11.75
CA ALA A 312 -41.43 -7.50 11.00
C ALA A 312 -42.26 -8.75 10.63
N VAL A 313 -41.60 -9.87 10.33
CA VAL A 313 -42.29 -11.16 10.11
C VAL A 313 -42.95 -11.66 11.39
N ARG A 314 -42.30 -11.46 12.56
CA ARG A 314 -42.88 -11.82 13.86
C ARG A 314 -44.06 -10.91 14.21
N GLN A 315 -43.97 -9.61 13.95
CA GLN A 315 -45.07 -8.66 14.11
C GLN A 315 -46.26 -9.03 13.22
N ALA A 316 -46.03 -9.36 11.95
CA ALA A 316 -47.08 -9.82 11.04
C ALA A 316 -47.75 -11.12 11.51
N ARG A 317 -47.02 -11.99 12.23
CA ARG A 317 -47.59 -13.19 12.87
C ARG A 317 -48.33 -12.89 14.18
N ALA A 318 -47.92 -11.85 14.91
CA ALA A 318 -48.52 -11.49 16.19
C ALA A 318 -49.98 -11.02 16.04
N VAL A 319 -50.35 -10.47 14.87
CA VAL A 319 -51.74 -10.09 14.55
C VAL A 319 -52.75 -11.25 14.69
N TRP A 320 -52.28 -12.50 14.61
CA TRP A 320 -53.12 -13.70 14.79
C TRP A 320 -53.27 -14.16 16.23
N LEU A 321 -52.50 -13.58 17.14
CA LEU A 321 -52.56 -13.88 18.56
C LEU A 321 -53.65 -13.03 19.22
N PRO A 322 -54.24 -13.49 20.34
CA PRO A 322 -55.17 -12.67 21.10
C PRO A 322 -54.49 -11.40 21.61
N ASP A 323 -55.10 -10.25 21.36
CA ASP A 323 -54.78 -8.99 22.02
C ASP A 323 -55.63 -8.88 23.29
N LEU A 324 -54.98 -8.50 24.40
CA LEU A 324 -55.63 -8.39 25.71
C LEU A 324 -55.53 -6.94 26.18
N SER A 325 -56.68 -6.29 26.35
CA SER A 325 -56.77 -4.92 26.83
C SER A 325 -57.56 -4.84 28.12
N LEU A 326 -57.06 -4.05 29.08
CA LEU A 326 -57.80 -3.68 30.28
C LEU A 326 -58.09 -2.18 30.19
N SER A 327 -59.37 -1.83 30.10
CA SER A 327 -59.82 -0.45 30.08
C SER A 327 -60.67 -0.15 31.31
N ALA A 328 -60.69 1.12 31.70
CA ALA A 328 -61.59 1.63 32.72
C ALA A 328 -62.20 2.93 32.21
N THR A 329 -63.52 2.98 32.18
CA THR A 329 -64.27 4.09 31.59
C THR A 329 -65.12 4.74 32.66
N GLY A 330 -64.88 6.04 32.88
CA GLY A 330 -65.74 6.89 33.69
C GLY A 330 -66.65 7.70 32.80
N VAL A 331 -67.96 7.54 32.95
CA VAL A 331 -68.97 8.30 32.20
C VAL A 331 -69.73 9.19 33.17
N GLN A 332 -69.82 10.47 32.84
CA GLN A 332 -70.70 11.41 33.51
C GLN A 332 -71.68 11.96 32.49
N VAL A 333 -72.96 11.85 32.80
CA VAL A 333 -74.05 12.24 31.91
C VAL A 333 -74.77 13.42 32.54
N ASP A 334 -75.21 14.37 31.71
CA ASP A 334 -76.02 15.50 32.17
C ASP A 334 -77.25 15.00 32.93
N LYS A 335 -77.62 15.69 34.01
CA LYS A 335 -78.78 15.36 34.84
C LYS A 335 -80.08 15.26 34.03
N GLN A 336 -80.21 16.00 32.93
CA GLN A 336 -81.38 15.95 32.04
C GLN A 336 -81.50 14.63 31.26
N LEU A 337 -80.40 13.90 31.10
CA LEU A 337 -80.32 12.63 30.38
C LEU A 337 -80.33 11.42 31.34
N VAL A 338 -80.35 11.66 32.65
CA VAL A 338 -80.49 10.60 33.66
C VAL A 338 -81.87 9.98 33.57
N SER A 339 -81.95 8.66 33.58
CA SER A 339 -83.21 7.93 33.52
C SER A 339 -83.19 6.72 34.43
N VAL A 340 -84.33 6.03 34.51
CA VAL A 340 -84.49 4.77 35.27
C VAL A 340 -83.47 3.70 34.87
N ILE A 341 -82.92 3.81 33.66
CA ILE A 341 -81.99 2.85 33.05
C ILE A 341 -80.60 3.44 32.78
N GLN A 342 -80.34 4.69 33.17
CA GLN A 342 -79.09 5.38 32.89
C GLN A 342 -78.67 6.29 34.08
N PRO A 343 -77.61 5.94 34.83
CA PRO A 343 -77.14 6.71 35.98
C PRO A 343 -76.42 8.00 35.57
N ALA A 344 -76.36 8.98 36.50
CA ALA A 344 -75.65 10.25 36.31
C ALA A 344 -74.13 10.10 36.25
N THR A 345 -73.59 9.12 36.97
CA THR A 345 -72.16 8.79 36.97
C THR A 345 -72.00 7.29 37.05
N SER A 346 -71.15 6.74 36.17
CA SER A 346 -70.75 5.34 36.21
C SER A 346 -69.26 5.22 35.97
N VAL A 347 -68.64 4.24 36.63
CA VAL A 347 -67.27 3.81 36.38
C VAL A 347 -67.34 2.31 36.11
N SER A 348 -66.90 1.90 34.93
CA SER A 348 -66.76 0.50 34.56
C SER A 348 -65.29 0.15 34.33
N ALA A 349 -64.98 -1.12 34.52
CA ALA A 349 -63.75 -1.74 34.05
C ALA A 349 -64.11 -2.88 33.10
N GLU A 350 -63.33 -2.99 32.03
CA GLU A 350 -63.50 -3.99 30.98
C GLU A 350 -62.15 -4.63 30.69
N LEU A 351 -62.09 -5.96 30.83
CA LEU A 351 -61.01 -6.78 30.29
C LEU A 351 -61.51 -7.39 28.98
N ALA A 352 -60.98 -6.92 27.85
CA ALA A 352 -61.32 -7.42 26.53
C ALA A 352 -60.18 -8.26 25.96
N ALA A 353 -60.55 -9.33 25.27
CA ALA A 353 -59.68 -10.17 24.48
C ALA A 353 -60.22 -10.20 23.05
N GLU A 354 -59.45 -9.69 22.09
CA GLU A 354 -59.79 -9.73 20.67
C GLU A 354 -58.80 -10.61 19.91
N GLN A 355 -59.30 -11.43 19.00
CA GLN A 355 -58.46 -12.28 18.17
C GLN A 355 -58.97 -12.31 16.73
N LEU A 356 -58.07 -11.99 15.80
CA LEU A 356 -58.32 -12.19 14.38
C LEU A 356 -58.27 -13.69 14.06
N LEU A 357 -59.40 -14.25 13.64
CA LEU A 357 -59.48 -15.66 13.25
C LEU A 357 -59.16 -15.85 11.76
N PHE A 358 -59.60 -14.91 10.92
CA PHE A 358 -59.35 -14.95 9.49
C PHE A 358 -59.36 -13.54 8.90
N ASP A 359 -58.30 -13.19 8.19
CA ASP A 359 -58.26 -12.01 7.32
C ASP A 359 -57.31 -12.29 6.15
N ASN A 360 -57.77 -12.05 4.93
CA ASN A 360 -56.97 -12.33 3.74
C ASN A 360 -55.75 -11.38 3.63
N SER A 361 -55.87 -10.13 4.07
CA SER A 361 -54.79 -9.14 4.01
C SER A 361 -53.72 -9.45 5.06
N ALA A 362 -54.12 -9.79 6.29
CA ALA A 362 -53.19 -10.23 7.33
C ALA A 362 -52.46 -11.53 6.93
N LEU A 363 -53.14 -12.44 6.21
CA LEU A 363 -52.54 -13.73 5.78
C LEU A 363 -51.49 -13.49 4.70
N ALA A 364 -51.83 -12.65 3.73
CA ALA A 364 -50.89 -12.21 2.70
C ALA A 364 -49.72 -11.44 3.30
N ASN A 365 -49.94 -10.59 4.31
CA ASN A 365 -48.90 -9.76 4.93
C ASN A 365 -47.76 -10.59 5.50
N VAL A 366 -48.03 -11.76 6.11
CA VAL A 366 -46.94 -12.66 6.57
C VAL A 366 -46.05 -13.11 5.41
N GLY A 367 -46.64 -13.41 4.26
CA GLY A 367 -45.91 -13.75 3.04
C GLY A 367 -45.16 -12.54 2.47
N ILE A 368 -45.79 -11.36 2.45
CA ILE A 368 -45.18 -10.11 1.96
C ILE A 368 -43.95 -9.77 2.79
N GLN A 369 -44.06 -9.77 4.13
CA GLN A 369 -42.92 -9.49 5.01
C GLN A 369 -41.78 -10.50 4.81
N ARG A 370 -42.07 -11.79 4.57
CA ARG A 370 -41.03 -12.78 4.25
C ARG A 370 -40.28 -12.48 2.95
N ASP A 371 -40.99 -12.04 1.91
CA ASP A 371 -40.34 -11.66 0.65
C ASP A 371 -39.56 -10.35 0.79
N LEU A 372 -40.07 -9.39 1.57
CA LEU A 372 -39.33 -8.17 1.91
C LEU A 372 -38.03 -8.51 2.67
N THR A 373 -38.08 -9.43 3.65
CA THR A 373 -36.86 -9.91 4.33
C THR A 373 -35.91 -10.58 3.35
N ARG A 374 -36.40 -11.34 2.36
CA ARG A 374 -35.55 -11.90 1.30
C ARG A 374 -34.87 -10.81 0.48
N ALA A 375 -35.59 -9.74 0.13
CA ALA A 375 -35.01 -8.59 -0.55
C ALA A 375 -33.90 -7.92 0.28
N ARG A 376 -34.09 -7.81 1.60
CA ARG A 376 -33.06 -7.30 2.54
C ARG A 376 -31.83 -8.19 2.64
N ILE A 377 -31.98 -9.51 2.54
CA ILE A 377 -30.83 -10.44 2.47
C ILE A 377 -30.02 -10.19 1.19
N SER A 378 -30.69 -10.00 0.05
CA SER A 378 -30.02 -9.66 -1.21
C SER A 378 -29.35 -8.28 -1.15
N GLU A 379 -29.92 -7.31 -0.43
CA GLU A 379 -29.30 -6.01 -0.16
C GLU A 379 -28.03 -6.13 0.70
N LEU A 380 -28.04 -6.99 1.72
CA LEU A 380 -26.83 -7.31 2.49
C LEU A 380 -25.75 -7.97 1.60
N GLN A 381 -26.15 -8.89 0.72
CA GLN A 381 -25.22 -9.52 -0.24
C GLN A 381 -24.58 -8.50 -1.18
N ALA A 382 -25.36 -7.53 -1.69
CA ALA A 382 -24.82 -6.43 -2.48
C ALA A 382 -23.81 -5.61 -1.67
N ALA A 383 -24.16 -5.24 -0.42
CA ALA A 383 -23.26 -4.48 0.45
C ALA A 383 -21.96 -5.23 0.77
N GLU A 384 -21.99 -6.56 0.92
CA GLU A 384 -20.80 -7.39 1.10
C GLU A 384 -19.91 -7.41 -0.17
N GLN A 385 -20.51 -7.52 -1.36
CA GLN A 385 -19.77 -7.45 -2.63
C GLN A 385 -19.16 -6.06 -2.85
N ASP A 386 -19.90 -4.99 -2.58
CA ASP A 386 -19.44 -3.62 -2.69
C ASP A 386 -18.27 -3.35 -1.74
N LEU A 387 -18.35 -3.81 -0.49
CA LEU A 387 -17.25 -3.67 0.46
C LEU A 387 -16.00 -4.43 -0.01
N ALA A 388 -16.16 -5.69 -0.45
CA ALA A 388 -15.05 -6.48 -0.96
C ALA A 388 -14.37 -5.80 -2.17
N TYR A 389 -15.17 -5.28 -3.10
CA TYR A 389 -14.69 -4.54 -4.26
C TYR A 389 -13.93 -3.26 -3.87
N ASN A 390 -14.47 -2.50 -2.91
CA ASN A 390 -13.83 -1.27 -2.43
C ASN A 390 -12.48 -1.57 -1.73
N VAL A 391 -12.40 -2.65 -0.95
CA VAL A 391 -11.16 -3.11 -0.31
C VAL A 391 -10.11 -3.50 -1.35
N ILE A 392 -10.49 -4.31 -2.35
CA ILE A 392 -9.60 -4.69 -3.45
C ILE A 392 -9.08 -3.44 -4.17
N SER A 393 -9.98 -2.51 -4.50
CA SER A 393 -9.63 -1.28 -5.22
C SER A 393 -8.70 -0.37 -4.41
N ALA A 394 -8.95 -0.23 -3.11
CA ALA A 394 -8.08 0.52 -2.21
C ALA A 394 -6.71 -0.14 -2.04
N TYR A 395 -6.66 -1.47 -1.94
CA TYR A 395 -5.42 -2.23 -1.80
C TYR A 395 -4.57 -2.17 -3.08
N ILE A 396 -5.18 -2.33 -4.26
CA ILE A 396 -4.51 -2.11 -5.56
C ILE A 396 -4.03 -0.67 -5.69
N GLY A 397 -4.84 0.31 -5.23
CA GLY A 397 -4.43 1.71 -5.16
C GLY A 397 -3.20 1.94 -4.29
N LEU A 398 -3.11 1.27 -3.13
CA LEU A 398 -1.94 1.30 -2.26
C LEU A 398 -0.71 0.69 -2.94
N LEU A 399 -0.85 -0.49 -3.56
CA LEU A 399 0.25 -1.12 -4.30
C LEU A 399 0.75 -0.23 -5.45
N ARG A 400 -0.17 0.41 -6.17
CA ARG A 400 0.16 1.39 -7.22
C ARG A 400 0.98 2.55 -6.69
N THR A 401 0.51 3.19 -5.63
CA THR A 401 1.23 4.34 -5.04
C THR A 401 2.58 3.94 -4.47
N THR A 402 2.69 2.73 -3.89
CA THR A 402 3.96 2.16 -3.42
C THR A 402 4.94 1.97 -4.58
N ALA A 403 4.48 1.42 -5.71
CA ALA A 403 5.33 1.27 -6.90
C ALA A 403 5.73 2.62 -7.51
N LEU A 404 4.83 3.61 -7.51
CA LEU A 404 5.15 4.96 -7.97
C LEU A 404 6.17 5.65 -7.06
N LEU A 405 6.15 5.38 -5.75
CA LEU A 405 7.16 5.87 -4.82
C LEU A 405 8.56 5.39 -5.23
N GLU A 406 8.70 4.11 -5.57
CA GLU A 406 9.95 3.54 -6.07
C GLU A 406 10.41 4.19 -7.39
N VAL A 407 9.49 4.43 -8.32
CA VAL A 407 9.80 5.14 -9.58
C VAL A 407 10.31 6.56 -9.31
N ARG A 408 9.66 7.30 -8.40
CA ARG A 408 10.08 8.65 -8.00
C ARG A 408 11.43 8.66 -7.30
N ARG A 409 11.70 7.62 -6.51
CA ARG A 409 12.97 7.45 -5.80
C ARG A 409 14.12 7.21 -6.77
N ALA A 410 13.94 6.31 -7.73
CA ALA A 410 14.90 6.07 -8.81
C ALA A 410 15.11 7.32 -9.70
N ASP A 411 14.11 8.18 -9.86
CA ASP A 411 14.27 9.48 -10.55
C ASP A 411 15.16 10.45 -9.76
N LEU A 412 14.94 10.58 -8.44
CA LEU A 412 15.78 11.43 -7.58
C LEU A 412 17.25 10.99 -7.61
N GLU A 413 17.51 9.69 -7.54
CA GLU A 413 18.86 9.11 -7.65
C GLU A 413 19.52 9.47 -8.99
N ARG A 414 18.78 9.38 -10.10
CA ARG A 414 19.26 9.79 -11.44
C ARG A 414 19.60 11.28 -11.50
N VAL A 415 18.81 12.13 -10.85
CA VAL A 415 19.08 13.59 -10.78
C VAL A 415 20.31 13.90 -9.94
N GLN A 416 20.46 13.26 -8.78
CA GLN A 416 21.64 13.42 -7.93
C GLN A 416 22.93 12.98 -8.65
N ALA A 417 22.88 11.86 -9.37
CA ALA A 417 23.99 11.41 -10.20
C ALA A 417 24.35 12.43 -11.29
N SER A 418 23.34 12.99 -11.97
CA SER A 418 23.55 13.99 -13.02
C SER A 418 24.10 15.32 -12.48
N LEU A 419 23.63 15.76 -11.32
CA LEU A 419 24.15 16.93 -10.60
C LEU A 419 25.63 16.75 -10.25
N THR A 420 26.03 15.54 -9.86
CA THR A 420 27.43 15.23 -9.57
C THR A 420 28.29 15.38 -10.81
N VAL A 421 27.86 14.82 -11.95
CA VAL A 421 28.55 14.98 -13.23
C VAL A 421 28.67 16.47 -13.61
N ALA A 422 27.63 17.28 -13.39
CA ALA A 422 27.67 18.71 -13.67
C ALA A 422 28.66 19.47 -12.79
N ARG A 423 28.67 19.18 -11.48
CA ARG A 423 29.67 19.73 -10.54
C ARG A 423 31.07 19.35 -10.96
N ASP A 424 31.27 18.13 -11.44
CA ASP A 424 32.57 17.67 -11.88
C ASP A 424 33.08 18.41 -13.10
N ARG A 425 32.22 18.59 -14.09
CA ARG A 425 32.50 19.35 -15.31
C ARG A 425 32.74 20.84 -14.99
N LEU A 426 32.06 21.42 -14.00
CA LEU A 426 32.28 22.80 -13.57
C LEU A 426 33.70 22.97 -13.00
N ARG A 427 34.17 22.03 -12.17
CA ARG A 427 35.51 22.11 -11.55
C ARG A 427 36.64 22.06 -12.57
N VAL A 428 36.44 21.39 -13.71
CA VAL A 428 37.41 21.38 -14.84
C VAL A 428 37.16 22.48 -15.87
N GLY A 429 36.19 23.37 -15.63
CA GLY A 429 35.85 24.51 -16.48
C GLY A 429 35.10 24.16 -17.77
N ASP A 430 34.49 22.97 -17.85
CA ASP A 430 33.78 22.46 -19.04
C ASP A 430 32.30 22.91 -19.09
N VAL A 431 31.71 23.27 -17.95
CA VAL A 431 30.33 23.84 -17.86
C VAL A 431 30.30 25.08 -16.97
N ALA A 432 29.23 25.87 -17.07
CA ALA A 432 29.02 27.07 -16.26
C ALA A 432 28.27 26.77 -14.95
N GLU A 433 28.40 27.65 -13.95
CA GLU A 433 27.64 27.56 -12.68
C GLU A 433 26.12 27.49 -12.88
N THR A 434 25.61 28.10 -13.96
CA THR A 434 24.19 28.06 -14.32
C THR A 434 23.69 26.65 -14.63
N GLU A 435 24.54 25.75 -15.10
CA GLU A 435 24.17 24.36 -15.35
C GLU A 435 24.04 23.57 -14.04
N VAL A 436 24.94 23.80 -13.09
CA VAL A 436 24.84 23.23 -11.73
C VAL A 436 23.57 23.71 -11.03
N ALA A 437 23.31 25.03 -11.08
CA ALA A 437 22.10 25.60 -10.49
C ALA A 437 20.80 25.02 -11.07
N ARG A 438 20.79 24.65 -12.36
CA ARG A 438 19.63 23.97 -12.97
C ARG A 438 19.47 22.55 -12.44
N TRP A 439 20.54 21.79 -12.29
CA TRP A 439 20.45 20.45 -11.70
C TRP A 439 20.04 20.49 -10.22
N GLU A 440 20.45 21.51 -9.47
CA GLU A 440 19.98 21.74 -8.10
C GLU A 440 18.47 22.04 -8.06
N ALA A 441 17.96 22.82 -9.03
CA ALA A 441 16.53 23.03 -9.18
C ALA A 441 15.77 21.74 -9.53
N GLU A 442 16.31 20.90 -10.43
CA GLU A 442 15.74 19.58 -10.75
C GLU A 442 15.72 18.65 -9.52
N GLN A 443 16.77 18.68 -8.69
CA GLN A 443 16.85 17.89 -7.46
C GLN A 443 15.76 18.31 -6.46
N ALA A 444 15.57 19.62 -6.26
CA ALA A 444 14.54 20.14 -5.39
C ALA A 444 13.13 19.73 -5.87
N SER A 445 12.89 19.78 -7.19
CA SER A 445 11.63 19.35 -7.81
C SER A 445 11.39 17.84 -7.64
N ALA A 446 12.39 17.01 -7.91
CA ALA A 446 12.30 15.56 -7.74
C ALA A 446 12.05 15.17 -6.27
N ARG A 447 12.71 15.85 -5.32
CA ARG A 447 12.49 15.65 -3.88
C ARG A 447 11.06 16.01 -3.47
N ALA A 448 10.55 17.14 -3.94
CA ALA A 448 9.17 17.55 -3.65
C ALA A 448 8.15 16.53 -4.19
N ALA A 449 8.37 16.01 -5.39
CA ALA A 449 7.52 14.97 -5.99
C ALA A 449 7.56 13.66 -5.18
N LEU A 450 8.74 13.23 -4.73
CA LEU A 450 8.89 12.02 -3.90
C LEU A 450 8.13 12.14 -2.57
N VAL A 451 8.27 13.27 -1.86
CA VAL A 451 7.55 13.52 -0.60
C VAL A 451 6.04 13.55 -0.82
N SER A 452 5.56 14.12 -1.92
CA SER A 452 4.14 14.08 -2.28
C SER A 452 3.64 12.65 -2.48
N THR A 453 4.36 11.83 -3.25
CA THR A 453 3.98 10.43 -3.49
C THR A 453 4.03 9.59 -2.21
N TRP A 454 4.94 9.92 -1.29
CA TRP A 454 4.97 9.29 0.03
C TRP A 454 3.73 9.64 0.86
N ALA A 455 3.29 10.90 0.87
CA ALA A 455 2.03 11.30 1.51
C ALA A 455 0.80 10.63 0.86
N ASP A 456 0.82 10.45 -0.46
CA ASP A 456 -0.22 9.70 -1.18
C ASP A 456 -0.26 8.22 -0.74
N MET A 457 0.91 7.61 -0.51
CA MET A 457 1.01 6.22 -0.03
C MET A 457 0.40 6.10 1.37
N LEU A 458 0.74 7.01 2.29
CA LEU A 458 0.15 7.04 3.63
C LEU A 458 -1.37 7.22 3.58
N SER A 459 -1.86 8.10 2.70
CA SER A 459 -3.30 8.30 2.50
C SER A 459 -3.98 7.02 2.01
N ALA A 460 -3.35 6.28 1.09
CA ALA A 460 -3.85 4.98 0.63
C ALA A 460 -3.87 3.93 1.75
N MET A 461 -2.87 3.90 2.63
CA MET A 461 -2.85 3.02 3.81
C MET A 461 -4.00 3.32 4.78
N ILE A 462 -4.29 4.61 5.03
CA ILE A 462 -5.41 5.03 5.88
C ILE A 462 -6.75 4.53 5.32
N ILE A 463 -6.95 4.65 4.00
CA ILE A 463 -8.17 4.19 3.34
C ILE A 463 -8.33 2.67 3.51
N VAL A 464 -7.26 1.88 3.32
CA VAL A 464 -7.29 0.43 3.54
C VAL A 464 -7.65 0.12 5.00
N ASN A 465 -7.00 0.75 5.99
CA ASN A 465 -7.32 0.53 7.40
C ASN A 465 -8.78 0.88 7.73
N GLN A 466 -9.30 1.99 7.20
CA GLN A 466 -10.68 2.41 7.41
C GLN A 466 -11.68 1.37 6.87
N LEU A 467 -11.42 0.80 5.69
CA LEU A 467 -12.26 -0.23 5.10
C LEU A 467 -12.17 -1.56 5.87
N CYS A 468 -10.97 -1.91 6.36
CA CYS A 468 -10.75 -3.07 7.23
C CYS A 468 -11.35 -2.92 8.64
N GLY A 469 -11.84 -1.74 9.03
CA GLY A 469 -12.29 -1.48 10.40
C GLY A 469 -11.16 -1.39 11.43
N ALA A 470 -9.91 -1.26 10.97
CA ALA A 470 -8.73 -1.14 11.80
C ALA A 470 -8.43 0.32 12.20
N PRO A 471 -7.66 0.56 13.28
CA PRO A 471 -7.18 1.90 13.60
C PRO A 471 -6.40 2.53 12.44
N VAL A 472 -6.56 3.84 12.22
CA VAL A 472 -5.94 4.53 11.07
C VAL A 472 -4.41 4.53 11.15
N GLU A 473 -3.86 4.47 12.37
CA GLU A 473 -2.42 4.45 12.65
C GLU A 473 -1.80 3.04 12.52
N ARG A 474 -2.58 1.99 12.22
CA ARG A 474 -2.04 0.64 12.03
C ARG A 474 -1.04 0.65 10.87
N ALA A 475 0.24 0.48 11.19
CA ALA A 475 1.29 0.31 10.20
C ALA A 475 1.31 -1.14 9.70
N PHE A 476 1.49 -1.30 8.39
CA PHE A 476 1.57 -2.60 7.73
C PHE A 476 2.35 -2.47 6.43
N ARG A 477 2.88 -3.58 5.93
CA ARG A 477 3.46 -3.68 4.59
C ARG A 477 2.48 -4.40 3.66
N PRO A 478 2.08 -3.82 2.51
CA PRO A 478 1.26 -4.55 1.56
C PRO A 478 2.11 -5.61 0.85
N GLN A 479 1.60 -6.84 0.76
CA GLN A 479 2.21 -7.87 -0.08
C GLN A 479 1.98 -7.53 -1.57
N PRO A 480 3.04 -7.51 -2.40
CA PRO A 480 2.90 -7.33 -3.84
C PRO A 480 2.05 -8.43 -4.48
N VAL A 481 1.18 -8.04 -5.40
CA VAL A 481 0.44 -8.97 -6.26
C VAL A 481 1.16 -9.04 -7.61
N ALA A 482 1.41 -10.25 -8.12
CA ALA A 482 2.13 -10.45 -9.37
C ALA A 482 1.41 -9.75 -10.55
N GLN A 483 2.12 -8.87 -11.27
CA GLN A 483 1.56 -8.00 -12.32
C GLN A 483 1.75 -8.59 -13.72
N ASP A 484 2.86 -9.28 -13.89
CA ASP A 484 3.45 -9.84 -15.10
C ASP A 484 2.70 -11.07 -15.65
N LYS A 485 1.75 -11.60 -14.87
CA LYS A 485 0.96 -12.79 -15.20
C LYS A 485 -0.44 -12.47 -15.74
N VAL A 486 -0.81 -11.20 -15.74
CA VAL A 486 -2.20 -10.76 -15.82
C VAL A 486 -2.49 -10.12 -17.18
N VAL A 487 -2.56 -10.94 -18.23
CA VAL A 487 -2.66 -10.44 -19.62
C VAL A 487 -3.77 -11.12 -20.41
N LEU A 488 -4.98 -10.54 -20.39
CA LEU A 488 -6.08 -11.01 -21.24
C LEU A 488 -5.75 -10.90 -22.74
N SER A 489 -4.97 -9.90 -23.15
CA SER A 489 -4.57 -9.71 -24.56
C SER A 489 -3.89 -10.93 -25.18
N ARG A 490 -3.19 -11.74 -24.38
CA ARG A 490 -2.53 -12.97 -24.84
C ARG A 490 -3.52 -14.12 -25.06
N SER A 491 -4.57 -14.17 -24.25
CA SER A 491 -5.60 -15.22 -24.30
C SER A 491 -6.75 -14.91 -25.27
N MET A 492 -7.01 -13.63 -25.57
CA MET A 492 -8.11 -13.15 -26.41
C MET A 492 -7.54 -12.44 -27.64
N ARG A 493 -7.26 -13.18 -28.71
CA ARG A 493 -6.57 -12.66 -29.90
C ARG A 493 -7.52 -12.12 -30.95
N THR A 494 -8.80 -12.48 -30.89
CA THR A 494 -9.81 -12.09 -31.89
C THR A 494 -11.02 -11.38 -31.28
N PRO A 495 -11.67 -10.46 -32.02
CA PRO A 495 -12.93 -9.84 -31.58
C PRO A 495 -14.05 -10.86 -31.27
N ASN A 496 -14.04 -12.02 -31.91
CA ASN A 496 -15.03 -13.08 -31.67
C ASN A 496 -14.82 -13.79 -30.32
N GLU A 497 -13.57 -14.00 -29.90
CA GLU A 497 -13.26 -14.56 -28.57
C GLU A 497 -13.70 -13.59 -27.46
N LEU A 498 -13.41 -12.29 -27.64
CA LEU A 498 -13.87 -11.25 -26.73
C LEU A 498 -15.41 -11.17 -26.66
N ALA A 499 -16.09 -11.26 -27.80
CA ALA A 499 -17.55 -11.28 -27.83
C ALA A 499 -18.16 -12.48 -27.08
N ARG A 500 -17.54 -13.67 -27.19
CA ARG A 500 -17.96 -14.85 -26.42
C ARG A 500 -17.78 -14.65 -24.92
N LEU A 501 -16.65 -14.07 -24.49
CA LEU A 501 -16.42 -13.76 -23.09
C LEU A 501 -17.45 -12.77 -22.56
N ARG A 502 -17.76 -11.71 -23.31
CA ARG A 502 -18.81 -10.73 -22.93
C ARG A 502 -20.15 -11.40 -22.67
N VAL A 503 -20.57 -12.31 -23.55
CA VAL A 503 -21.83 -13.06 -23.38
C VAL A 503 -21.77 -13.96 -22.15
N ALA A 504 -20.64 -14.65 -21.92
CA ALA A 504 -20.46 -15.52 -20.76
C ALA A 504 -20.48 -14.74 -19.44
N VAL A 505 -19.78 -13.60 -19.37
CA VAL A 505 -19.77 -12.73 -18.19
C VAL A 505 -21.14 -12.10 -17.97
N ALA A 506 -21.84 -11.65 -19.01
CA ALA A 506 -23.20 -11.12 -18.88
C ALA A 506 -24.18 -12.19 -18.35
N ALA A 507 -24.10 -13.42 -18.87
CA ALA A 507 -24.92 -14.53 -18.37
C ALA A 507 -24.64 -14.84 -16.88
N ALA A 508 -23.36 -14.87 -16.49
CA ALA A 508 -22.98 -15.04 -15.08
C ALA A 508 -23.47 -13.86 -14.22
N SER A 509 -23.36 -12.63 -14.72
CA SER A 509 -23.81 -11.43 -14.02
C SER A 509 -25.32 -11.46 -13.78
N GLU A 510 -26.13 -11.91 -14.75
CA GLU A 510 -27.57 -12.10 -14.55
C GLU A 510 -27.89 -13.17 -13.49
N GLU A 511 -27.12 -14.26 -13.44
CA GLU A 511 -27.34 -15.38 -12.52
C GLU A 511 -26.94 -15.05 -11.06
N PHE A 512 -25.86 -14.30 -10.88
CA PHE A 512 -25.28 -14.05 -9.55
C PHE A 512 -25.50 -12.62 -9.03
N SER A 513 -26.30 -11.78 -9.71
CA SER A 513 -26.55 -10.40 -9.29
C SER A 513 -27.46 -10.32 -8.05
N PRO A 514 -26.97 -9.80 -6.90
CA PRO A 514 -27.81 -9.57 -5.74
C PRO A 514 -28.90 -8.51 -6.01
N THR A 515 -28.62 -7.55 -6.88
CA THR A 515 -29.58 -6.51 -7.28
C THR A 515 -30.79 -7.10 -8.00
N LEU A 516 -30.58 -8.10 -8.88
CA LEU A 516 -31.68 -8.79 -9.55
C LEU A 516 -32.46 -9.67 -8.56
N ASP A 517 -31.76 -10.40 -7.68
CA ASP A 517 -32.37 -11.20 -6.62
C ASP A 517 -33.24 -10.33 -5.68
N GLN A 518 -32.79 -9.12 -5.34
CA GLN A 518 -33.55 -8.15 -4.55
C GLN A 518 -34.84 -7.73 -5.27
N LEU A 519 -34.76 -7.39 -6.55
CA LEU A 519 -35.93 -7.00 -7.34
C LEU A 519 -36.92 -8.15 -7.54
N ASP A 520 -36.43 -9.38 -7.70
CA ASP A 520 -37.26 -10.59 -7.77
C ASP A 520 -38.03 -10.83 -6.48
N ALA A 521 -37.39 -10.64 -5.32
CA ALA A 521 -38.04 -10.71 -4.03
C ALA A 521 -39.09 -9.60 -3.86
N LEU A 522 -38.80 -8.36 -4.31
CA LEU A 522 -39.77 -7.26 -4.29
C LEU A 522 -40.98 -7.51 -5.22
N ILE A 523 -40.76 -8.07 -6.42
CA ILE A 523 -41.83 -8.47 -7.34
C ILE A 523 -42.70 -9.54 -6.68
N ALA A 524 -42.11 -10.54 -6.02
CA ALA A 524 -42.87 -11.56 -5.29
C ALA A 524 -43.74 -10.96 -4.17
N ALA A 525 -43.21 -9.98 -3.43
CA ALA A 525 -43.94 -9.26 -2.39
C ALA A 525 -45.14 -8.48 -2.99
N GLN A 526 -44.91 -7.73 -4.08
CA GLN A 526 -45.95 -6.94 -4.74
C GLN A 526 -47.01 -7.80 -5.44
N ASP A 527 -46.62 -8.91 -6.07
CA ASP A 527 -47.54 -9.87 -6.67
C ASP A 527 -48.46 -10.50 -5.60
N ARG A 528 -47.91 -10.84 -4.43
CA ARG A 528 -48.72 -11.30 -3.28
C ARG A 528 -49.68 -10.21 -2.81
N TYR A 529 -49.22 -8.97 -2.74
CA TYR A 529 -50.07 -7.83 -2.37
C TYR A 529 -51.22 -7.62 -3.36
N ALA A 530 -50.94 -7.55 -4.66
CA ALA A 530 -51.95 -7.40 -5.71
C ALA A 530 -52.99 -8.55 -5.70
N LYS A 531 -52.53 -9.80 -5.52
CA LYS A 531 -53.41 -10.97 -5.36
C LYS A 531 -54.26 -10.89 -4.09
N ALA A 532 -53.70 -10.39 -2.99
CA ALA A 532 -54.41 -10.21 -1.74
C ALA A 532 -55.52 -9.16 -1.88
N THR A 533 -55.22 -7.99 -2.43
CA THR A 533 -56.19 -6.90 -2.69
C THR A 533 -57.32 -7.39 -3.59
N LYS A 534 -57.02 -8.18 -4.62
CA LYS A 534 -58.04 -8.80 -5.49
C LYS A 534 -58.95 -9.78 -4.74
N ARG A 535 -58.40 -10.61 -3.84
CA ARG A 535 -59.18 -11.57 -3.04
C ARG A 535 -60.00 -10.90 -1.94
N ALA A 536 -59.52 -9.79 -1.39
CA ALA A 536 -60.18 -9.04 -0.32
C ALA A 536 -61.60 -8.59 -0.70
N TYR A 537 -61.92 -8.49 -2.00
CA TYR A 537 -63.27 -8.25 -2.52
C TYR A 537 -64.32 -9.26 -2.08
N PHE A 538 -63.93 -10.53 -1.97
CA PHE A 538 -64.88 -11.64 -1.83
C PHE A 538 -64.68 -12.43 -0.53
N MET A 539 -63.68 -12.08 0.26
CA MET A 539 -63.34 -12.77 1.50
C MET A 539 -63.83 -11.98 2.72
N PRO A 540 -64.52 -12.63 3.68
CA PRO A 540 -64.86 -12.00 4.96
C PRO A 540 -63.61 -11.78 5.80
N THR A 541 -63.65 -10.77 6.66
CA THR A 541 -62.78 -10.70 7.85
C THR A 541 -63.55 -11.30 9.02
N VAL A 542 -62.97 -12.27 9.72
CA VAL A 542 -63.58 -12.96 10.86
C VAL A 542 -62.74 -12.71 12.11
N GLY A 543 -63.36 -12.13 13.13
CA GLY A 543 -62.77 -11.90 14.44
C GLY A 543 -63.58 -12.57 15.55
N ALA A 544 -62.91 -12.92 16.64
CA ALA A 544 -63.53 -13.31 17.90
C ALA A 544 -63.24 -12.24 18.95
N GLU A 545 -64.24 -11.94 19.76
CA GLU A 545 -64.15 -10.98 20.86
C GLU A 545 -64.73 -11.62 22.11
N VAL A 546 -64.04 -11.48 23.23
CA VAL A 546 -64.53 -11.83 24.56
C VAL A 546 -64.25 -10.65 25.48
N SER A 547 -65.28 -10.13 26.15
CA SER A 547 -65.09 -9.09 27.16
C SER A 547 -65.70 -9.46 28.50
N LEU A 548 -64.97 -9.15 29.56
CA LEU A 548 -65.33 -9.32 30.95
C LEU A 548 -65.49 -7.92 31.55
N ASN A 549 -66.71 -7.60 31.92
CA ASN A 549 -67.12 -6.27 32.33
C ASN A 549 -67.54 -6.24 33.79
N ARG A 550 -67.26 -5.12 34.46
CA ARG A 550 -67.73 -4.84 35.82
C ARG A 550 -67.93 -3.36 36.05
N TYR A 551 -69.07 -3.00 36.63
CA TYR A 551 -69.26 -1.66 37.20
C TYR A 551 -68.53 -1.57 38.54
N LEU A 552 -67.57 -0.65 38.62
CA LEU A 552 -66.82 -0.34 39.84
C LEU A 552 -67.58 0.66 40.71
N TYR A 553 -68.30 1.59 40.08
CA TYR A 553 -69.12 2.58 40.75
C TYR A 553 -70.30 2.97 39.86
N GLN A 554 -71.45 3.22 40.48
CA GLN A 554 -72.59 3.85 39.83
C GLN A 554 -73.34 4.74 40.83
N SER A 555 -73.81 5.89 40.36
CA SER A 555 -74.77 6.71 41.09
C SER A 555 -76.16 6.08 41.02
N GLU A 556 -77.02 6.37 42.00
CA GLU A 556 -78.41 5.92 41.98
C GLU A 556 -79.15 6.41 40.73
N THR A 557 -79.99 5.53 40.16
CA THR A 557 -80.96 5.90 39.12
C THR A 557 -82.28 6.32 39.77
N PRO A 558 -82.99 7.30 39.20
CA PRO A 558 -84.33 7.66 39.67
C PRO A 558 -85.27 6.46 39.47
N ALA A 559 -86.11 6.16 40.47
CA ALA A 559 -87.08 5.09 40.36
C ALA A 559 -88.27 5.50 39.48
N LEU A 560 -88.90 4.52 38.82
CA LEU A 560 -90.14 4.76 38.09
C LEU A 560 -91.29 4.77 39.09
N GLU A 561 -91.83 5.95 39.40
CA GLU A 561 -92.99 6.07 40.27
C GLU A 561 -94.28 5.72 39.51
N ILE A 562 -94.90 4.60 39.87
CA ILE A 562 -96.24 4.24 39.38
C ILE A 562 -97.27 4.54 40.48
N PRO A 563 -98.22 5.47 40.24
CA PRO A 563 -99.24 5.81 41.22
C PRO A 563 -100.00 4.57 41.71
N GLY A 564 -100.03 4.36 43.02
CA GLY A 564 -100.74 3.25 43.67
C GLY A 564 -99.98 1.92 43.75
N MET A 565 -98.80 1.78 43.12
CA MET A 565 -97.96 0.57 43.17
C MET A 565 -96.57 0.78 43.81
N GLY A 566 -96.19 2.03 44.07
CA GLY A 566 -94.87 2.37 44.64
C GLY A 566 -93.78 2.53 43.59
N ALA A 567 -92.57 2.82 44.06
CA ALA A 567 -91.40 3.04 43.21
C ALA A 567 -90.83 1.72 42.69
N LEU A 568 -90.74 1.57 41.36
CA LEU A 568 -90.08 0.43 40.73
C LEU A 568 -88.64 0.82 40.36
N THR A 569 -87.68 0.10 40.95
CA THR A 569 -86.26 0.18 40.61
C THR A 569 -85.89 -0.98 39.70
N PHE A 570 -85.17 -0.71 38.60
CA PHE A 570 -84.67 -1.76 37.71
C PHE A 570 -83.18 -1.98 37.99
N ASP A 571 -82.82 -3.19 38.44
CA ASP A 571 -81.43 -3.60 38.56
C ASP A 571 -80.91 -4.08 37.20
N LEU A 572 -80.52 -3.13 36.36
CA LEU A 572 -80.05 -3.38 35.00
C LEU A 572 -78.52 -3.57 34.92
N TYR A 573 -77.84 -3.50 36.06
CA TYR A 573 -76.39 -3.50 36.17
C TYR A 573 -75.96 -4.62 37.12
N PRO A 574 -75.46 -5.77 36.61
CA PRO A 574 -75.10 -6.89 37.45
C PRO A 574 -74.10 -6.49 38.53
N ALA A 575 -74.36 -6.86 39.80
CA ALA A 575 -73.45 -6.59 40.92
C ALA A 575 -72.11 -7.35 40.81
N GLY A 576 -72.03 -8.36 39.95
CA GLY A 576 -70.85 -9.18 39.67
C GLY A 576 -70.24 -8.90 38.29
N PHE A 577 -69.26 -9.71 37.91
CA PHE A 577 -68.74 -9.70 36.55
C PHE A 577 -69.81 -10.23 35.58
N TYR A 578 -69.92 -9.60 34.42
CA TYR A 578 -70.67 -10.12 33.28
C TYR A 578 -69.75 -10.25 32.08
N TRP A 579 -70.06 -11.20 31.19
CA TRP A 579 -69.23 -11.48 30.03
C TRP A 579 -70.06 -11.47 28.75
N THR A 580 -69.40 -11.07 27.67
CA THR A 580 -69.90 -11.19 26.31
C THR A 580 -68.85 -11.90 25.48
N ALA A 581 -69.29 -12.83 24.63
CA ALA A 581 -68.42 -13.51 23.67
C ALA A 581 -69.12 -13.55 22.33
N GLY A 582 -68.41 -13.22 21.26
CA GLY A 582 -68.96 -13.14 19.92
C GLY A 582 -67.94 -13.49 18.85
N VAL A 583 -68.43 -14.01 17.72
CA VAL A 583 -67.66 -14.13 16.49
C VAL A 583 -68.32 -13.25 15.46
N VAL A 584 -67.56 -12.32 14.89
CA VAL A 584 -68.05 -11.34 13.91
C VAL A 584 -67.39 -11.61 12.57
N ALA A 585 -68.21 -11.77 11.53
CA ALA A 585 -67.75 -11.89 10.15
C ALA A 585 -68.24 -10.69 9.34
N THR A 586 -67.30 -9.93 8.76
CA THR A 586 -67.59 -8.71 7.99
C THR A 586 -67.22 -8.89 6.53
N VAL A 587 -68.20 -8.74 5.63
CA VAL A 587 -67.98 -8.69 4.17
C VAL A 587 -68.44 -7.33 3.65
N PRO A 588 -67.53 -6.41 3.33
CA PRO A 588 -67.92 -5.12 2.75
C PRO A 588 -68.36 -5.33 1.30
N LEU A 589 -69.63 -5.01 1.02
CA LEU A 589 -70.25 -5.23 -0.30
C LEU A 589 -69.94 -4.08 -1.29
N TYR A 590 -69.79 -2.86 -0.79
CA TYR A 590 -69.49 -1.68 -1.60
C TYR A 590 -68.72 -0.64 -0.78
N SER A 591 -67.61 -0.13 -1.34
CA SER A 591 -66.70 0.81 -0.67
C SER A 591 -66.46 2.07 -1.51
N GLY A 592 -67.48 2.58 -2.21
CA GLY A 592 -67.36 3.83 -2.97
C GLY A 592 -66.33 3.80 -4.11
N GLY A 593 -65.93 2.62 -4.57
CA GLY A 593 -64.91 2.44 -5.62
C GLY A 593 -63.46 2.39 -5.13
N SER A 594 -63.18 2.62 -3.84
CA SER A 594 -61.81 2.63 -3.30
C SER A 594 -61.04 1.34 -3.63
N ARG A 595 -61.67 0.18 -3.38
CA ARG A 595 -61.07 -1.14 -3.66
C ARG A 595 -60.66 -1.35 -5.12
N ARG A 596 -61.32 -0.66 -6.07
CA ARG A 596 -60.96 -0.77 -7.50
C ARG A 596 -59.73 0.06 -7.80
N ALA A 597 -59.63 1.23 -7.18
CA ALA A 597 -58.44 2.05 -7.22
C ALA A 597 -57.26 1.30 -6.56
N ASP A 598 -57.45 0.74 -5.36
CA ASP A 598 -56.39 -0.01 -4.65
C ASP A 598 -55.86 -1.20 -5.46
N GLN A 599 -56.75 -1.93 -6.15
CA GLN A 599 -56.34 -3.02 -7.03
C GLN A 599 -55.56 -2.51 -8.25
N ALA A 600 -56.06 -1.45 -8.90
CA ALA A 600 -55.39 -0.87 -10.06
C ALA A 600 -54.02 -0.30 -9.69
N GLU A 601 -53.90 0.35 -8.52
CA GLU A 601 -52.64 0.84 -7.96
C GLU A 601 -51.66 -0.32 -7.73
N ALA A 602 -52.09 -1.40 -7.05
CA ALA A 602 -51.23 -2.56 -6.81
C ALA A 602 -50.76 -3.25 -8.10
N GLU A 603 -51.61 -3.34 -9.13
CA GLU A 603 -51.24 -3.88 -10.45
C GLU A 603 -50.25 -2.97 -11.20
N LEU A 604 -50.41 -1.65 -11.10
CA LEU A 604 -49.49 -0.67 -11.68
C LEU A 604 -48.14 -0.65 -10.97
N ASP A 605 -48.11 -0.76 -9.64
CA ASP A 605 -46.89 -0.84 -8.86
C ASP A 605 -46.09 -2.11 -9.18
N LEU A 606 -46.76 -3.25 -9.31
CA LEU A 606 -46.16 -4.50 -9.76
C LEU A 606 -45.55 -4.34 -11.15
N ALA A 607 -46.32 -3.82 -12.11
CA ALA A 607 -45.83 -3.58 -13.47
C ALA A 607 -44.63 -2.62 -13.47
N ALA A 608 -44.64 -1.57 -12.64
CA ALA A 608 -43.52 -0.64 -12.51
C ALA A 608 -42.26 -1.33 -11.99
N THR A 609 -42.37 -2.23 -11.00
CA THR A 609 -41.22 -2.98 -10.47
C THR A 609 -40.69 -4.02 -11.44
N GLU A 610 -41.57 -4.69 -12.20
CA GLU A 610 -41.14 -5.56 -13.31
C GLU A 610 -40.34 -4.78 -14.36
N ARG A 611 -40.75 -3.55 -14.69
CA ARG A 611 -39.96 -2.67 -15.58
C ARG A 611 -38.64 -2.22 -14.96
N LYS A 612 -38.59 -1.96 -13.66
CA LYS A 612 -37.34 -1.68 -12.94
C LYS A 612 -36.38 -2.88 -13.02
N ARG A 613 -36.88 -4.11 -12.87
CA ARG A 613 -36.08 -5.34 -13.04
C ARG A 613 -35.51 -5.47 -14.45
N GLU A 614 -36.32 -5.26 -15.48
CA GLU A 614 -35.83 -5.32 -16.86
C GLU A 614 -34.78 -4.24 -17.16
N ALA A 615 -34.98 -3.01 -16.65
CA ALA A 615 -33.98 -1.95 -16.75
C ALA A 615 -32.68 -2.30 -16.00
N ALA A 616 -32.79 -2.87 -14.79
CA ALA A 616 -31.64 -3.33 -14.00
C ALA A 616 -30.88 -4.45 -14.71
N ARG A 617 -31.59 -5.41 -15.31
CA ARG A 617 -30.99 -6.48 -16.12
C ARG A 617 -30.21 -5.93 -17.31
N GLN A 618 -30.78 -4.98 -18.04
CA GLN A 618 -30.08 -4.32 -19.15
C GLN A 618 -28.84 -3.55 -18.67
N ALA A 619 -28.92 -2.88 -17.51
CA ALA A 619 -27.78 -2.20 -16.91
C ALA A 619 -26.66 -3.17 -16.49
N VAL A 620 -27.00 -4.29 -15.84
CA VAL A 620 -26.05 -5.36 -15.46
C VAL A 620 -25.35 -5.93 -16.70
N ASN A 621 -26.10 -6.23 -17.77
CA ASN A 621 -25.52 -6.70 -19.03
C ASN A 621 -24.60 -5.67 -19.70
N ALA A 622 -24.99 -4.40 -19.68
CA ALA A 622 -24.16 -3.32 -20.24
C ALA A 622 -22.86 -3.15 -19.44
N GLN A 623 -22.94 -3.17 -18.10
CA GLN A 623 -21.78 -3.13 -17.22
C GLN A 623 -20.85 -4.33 -17.44
N ALA A 624 -21.40 -5.54 -17.57
CA ALA A 624 -20.62 -6.76 -17.84
C ALA A 624 -19.87 -6.67 -19.16
N ALA A 625 -20.55 -6.19 -20.20
CA ALA A 625 -19.94 -6.00 -21.52
C ALA A 625 -18.84 -4.93 -21.50
N ASP A 626 -19.04 -3.83 -20.78
CA ASP A 626 -18.06 -2.75 -20.65
C ASP A 626 -16.84 -3.20 -19.85
N ALA A 627 -17.04 -3.86 -18.70
CA ALA A 627 -15.94 -4.37 -17.86
C ALA A 627 -14.99 -5.27 -18.65
N VAL A 628 -15.53 -6.19 -19.47
CA VAL A 628 -14.72 -7.06 -20.34
C VAL A 628 -13.96 -6.27 -21.42
N ASN A 629 -14.57 -5.25 -22.02
CA ASN A 629 -13.89 -4.39 -23.00
C ASN A 629 -12.76 -3.58 -22.34
N GLN A 630 -13.02 -3.00 -21.17
CA GLN A 630 -12.02 -2.25 -20.42
C GLN A 630 -10.85 -3.15 -20.02
N ALA A 631 -11.14 -4.34 -19.48
CA ALA A 631 -10.12 -5.32 -19.10
C ALA A 631 -9.24 -5.76 -20.27
N TYR A 632 -9.82 -5.92 -21.46
CA TYR A 632 -9.03 -6.14 -22.66
C TYR A 632 -8.14 -4.93 -22.99
N ALA A 633 -8.71 -3.72 -23.03
CA ALA A 633 -7.99 -2.51 -23.43
C ALA A 633 -6.85 -2.14 -22.47
N THR A 634 -7.06 -2.27 -21.16
CA THR A 634 -6.05 -2.03 -20.12
C THR A 634 -4.93 -3.06 -20.17
N SER A 635 -5.24 -4.34 -20.42
CA SER A 635 -4.22 -5.38 -20.57
C SER A 635 -3.28 -5.12 -21.76
N VAL A 636 -3.84 -4.69 -22.90
CA VAL A 636 -3.03 -4.29 -24.07
C VAL A 636 -2.19 -3.05 -23.75
N ARG A 637 -2.76 -2.07 -23.03
CA ARG A 637 -2.03 -0.86 -22.63
C ARG A 637 -0.86 -1.18 -21.69
N ALA A 638 -1.05 -2.09 -20.74
CA ALA A 638 0.00 -2.53 -19.84
C ALA A 638 1.15 -3.20 -20.61
N GLU A 639 0.83 -4.07 -21.56
CA GLU A 639 1.82 -4.76 -22.41
C GLU A 639 2.62 -3.78 -23.28
N LEU A 640 1.94 -2.85 -23.96
CA LEU A 640 2.60 -1.83 -24.81
C LEU A 640 3.37 -0.79 -23.99
N GLY A 641 2.93 -0.49 -22.77
CA GLY A 641 3.59 0.42 -21.85
C GLY A 641 5.00 -0.05 -21.47
N GLN A 642 5.18 -1.36 -21.24
CA GLN A 642 6.50 -1.92 -20.93
C GLN A 642 7.48 -1.79 -22.11
N ALA A 643 7.02 -2.07 -23.34
CA ALA A 643 7.84 -1.88 -24.53
C ALA A 643 8.25 -0.41 -24.74
N GLN A 644 7.38 0.54 -24.35
CA GLN A 644 7.70 1.96 -24.36
C GLN A 644 8.77 2.31 -23.32
N VAL A 645 8.67 1.80 -22.09
CA VAL A 645 9.68 2.00 -21.03
C VAL A 645 11.05 1.53 -21.50
N GLU A 646 11.15 0.33 -22.06
CA GLU A 646 12.43 -0.21 -22.57
C GLU A 646 13.06 0.66 -23.67
N ALA A 647 12.24 1.24 -24.56
CA ALA A 647 12.73 2.11 -25.63
C ALA A 647 13.21 3.47 -25.11
N VAL A 648 12.49 4.05 -24.15
CA VAL A 648 12.84 5.36 -23.58
C VAL A 648 14.03 5.24 -22.62
N GLN A 649 14.14 4.16 -21.85
CA GLN A 649 15.30 3.89 -21.00
C GLN A 649 16.60 3.78 -21.80
N ARG A 650 16.57 3.14 -22.97
CA ARG A 650 17.72 3.12 -23.90
C ARG A 650 18.12 4.51 -24.39
N THR A 651 17.13 5.40 -24.56
CA THR A 651 17.38 6.80 -24.96
C THR A 651 17.99 7.58 -23.80
N LEU A 652 17.49 7.38 -22.58
CA LEU A 652 18.04 7.98 -21.37
C LEU A 652 19.48 7.53 -21.12
N SER A 653 19.77 6.23 -21.20
CA SER A 653 21.12 5.71 -20.99
C SER A 653 22.10 6.30 -22.01
N ALA A 654 21.72 6.37 -23.30
CA ALA A 654 22.54 6.99 -24.34
C ALA A 654 22.77 8.49 -24.10
N ALA A 655 21.75 9.22 -23.62
CA ALA A 655 21.87 10.64 -23.28
C ALA A 655 22.80 10.87 -22.08
N LEU A 656 22.67 10.06 -21.02
CA LEU A 656 23.55 10.10 -19.84
C LEU A 656 25.02 9.83 -20.22
N ASP A 657 25.27 8.81 -21.05
CA ASP A 657 26.61 8.46 -21.53
C ASP A 657 27.22 9.59 -22.38
N ALA A 658 26.42 10.18 -23.27
CA ALA A 658 26.87 11.31 -24.09
C ALA A 658 27.16 12.55 -23.25
N TYR A 659 26.33 12.82 -22.24
CA TYR A 659 26.50 13.93 -21.31
C TYR A 659 27.75 13.79 -20.44
N ALA A 660 28.00 12.58 -19.92
CA ALA A 660 29.21 12.28 -19.15
C ALA A 660 30.50 12.48 -19.97
N ARG A 661 30.44 12.31 -21.29
CA ARG A 661 31.56 12.56 -22.23
C ARG A 661 31.63 14.00 -22.74
N GLY A 662 30.75 14.90 -22.29
CA GLY A 662 30.64 16.26 -22.79
C GLY A 662 30.11 16.38 -24.22
N ALA A 663 29.61 15.29 -24.81
CA ALA A 663 29.08 15.24 -26.18
C ALA A 663 27.59 15.58 -26.26
N ALA A 664 26.88 15.71 -25.13
CA ALA A 664 25.49 16.14 -25.06
C ALA A 664 25.31 17.31 -24.08
N ALA A 665 24.28 18.12 -24.34
CA ALA A 665 23.87 19.20 -23.46
C ALA A 665 22.97 18.68 -22.32
N GLN A 666 22.97 19.40 -21.21
CA GLN A 666 22.09 19.15 -20.06
C GLN A 666 20.61 18.94 -20.46
N THR A 667 20.10 19.75 -21.39
CA THR A 667 18.70 19.71 -21.82
C THR A 667 18.31 18.38 -22.45
N MET A 668 19.23 17.73 -23.19
CA MET A 668 18.98 16.42 -23.79
C MET A 668 18.79 15.34 -22.71
N VAL A 669 19.56 15.42 -21.61
CA VAL A 669 19.41 14.52 -20.46
C VAL A 669 18.09 14.79 -19.76
N THR A 670 17.76 16.05 -19.48
CA THR A 670 16.50 16.41 -18.81
C THR A 670 15.27 15.98 -19.64
N GLU A 671 15.29 16.16 -20.96
CA GLU A 671 14.23 15.71 -21.86
C GLU A 671 14.09 14.18 -21.87
N ALA A 672 15.21 13.46 -22.03
CA ALA A 672 15.21 11.99 -22.01
C ALA A 672 14.76 11.43 -20.65
N ARG A 673 15.18 12.06 -19.54
CA ARG A 673 14.77 11.70 -18.17
C ARG A 673 13.29 11.91 -17.96
N THR A 674 12.77 13.07 -18.33
CA THR A 674 11.33 13.40 -18.20
C THR A 674 10.49 12.42 -19.00
N SER A 675 10.92 12.09 -20.23
CA SER A 675 10.26 11.08 -21.05
C SER A 675 10.27 9.68 -20.40
N SER A 676 11.42 9.27 -19.83
CA SER A 676 11.56 7.97 -19.15
C SER A 676 10.67 7.89 -17.92
N LEU A 677 10.70 8.94 -17.08
CA LEU A 677 9.88 9.04 -15.89
C LEU A 677 8.39 8.99 -16.22
N GLN A 678 7.95 9.73 -17.25
CA GLN A 678 6.56 9.71 -17.67
C GLN A 678 6.15 8.34 -18.21
N ALA A 679 7.02 7.67 -18.97
CA ALA A 679 6.79 6.31 -19.45
C ALA A 679 6.70 5.29 -18.30
N GLU A 680 7.62 5.35 -17.34
CA GLU A 680 7.65 4.49 -16.14
C GLU A 680 6.36 4.63 -15.34
N ILE A 681 5.95 5.86 -15.00
CA ILE A 681 4.69 6.15 -14.30
C ILE A 681 3.49 5.60 -15.08
N SER A 682 3.45 5.87 -16.39
CA SER A 682 2.31 5.46 -17.22
C SER A 682 2.23 3.92 -17.37
N ALA A 683 3.36 3.23 -17.40
CA ALA A 683 3.42 1.77 -17.43
C ALA A 683 3.01 1.17 -16.08
N THR A 684 3.48 1.73 -14.95
CA THR A 684 3.05 1.33 -13.60
C THR A 684 1.54 1.51 -13.43
N ASP A 685 1.00 2.68 -13.80
CA ASP A 685 -0.44 2.93 -13.76
C ASP A 685 -1.23 1.96 -14.64
N ALA A 686 -0.74 1.69 -15.86
CA ALA A 686 -1.39 0.75 -16.78
C ALA A 686 -1.41 -0.69 -16.23
N SER A 687 -0.32 -1.16 -15.61
CA SER A 687 -0.26 -2.48 -14.98
C SER A 687 -1.29 -2.64 -13.86
N TYR A 688 -1.38 -1.65 -12.95
CA TYR A 688 -2.36 -1.72 -11.86
C TYR A 688 -3.80 -1.48 -12.32
N GLN A 689 -4.01 -0.67 -13.36
CA GLN A 689 -5.33 -0.55 -14.00
C GLN A 689 -5.76 -1.86 -14.67
N ALA A 690 -4.83 -2.60 -15.29
CA ALA A 690 -5.12 -3.91 -15.86
C ALA A 690 -5.55 -4.90 -14.75
N LEU A 691 -4.82 -4.93 -13.64
CA LEU A 691 -5.18 -5.74 -12.47
C LEU A 691 -6.57 -5.35 -11.93
N GLN A 692 -6.83 -4.06 -11.72
CA GLN A 692 -8.13 -3.56 -11.27
C GLN A 692 -9.27 -4.00 -12.20
N SER A 693 -9.09 -3.82 -13.52
CA SER A 693 -10.13 -4.14 -14.50
C SER A 693 -10.49 -5.64 -14.56
N LEU A 694 -9.60 -6.53 -14.14
CA LEU A 694 -9.96 -7.94 -13.96
C LEU A 694 -10.84 -8.17 -12.74
N PHE A 695 -10.54 -7.50 -11.64
CA PHE A 695 -11.41 -7.53 -10.47
C PHE A 695 -12.76 -6.87 -10.75
N ASP A 696 -12.81 -5.85 -11.62
CA ASP A 696 -14.07 -5.28 -12.11
C ASP A 696 -14.91 -6.35 -12.84
N VAL A 697 -14.30 -7.19 -13.68
CA VAL A 697 -14.99 -8.31 -14.35
C VAL A 697 -15.52 -9.32 -13.32
N LEU A 698 -14.73 -9.67 -12.31
CA LEU A 698 -15.16 -10.57 -11.23
C LEU A 698 -16.31 -9.99 -10.40
N TYR A 699 -16.23 -8.70 -10.07
CA TYR A 699 -17.24 -7.97 -9.34
C TYR A 699 -18.56 -7.96 -10.10
N VAL A 700 -18.56 -7.54 -11.36
CA VAL A 700 -19.78 -7.48 -12.17
C VAL A 700 -20.36 -8.88 -12.42
N ALA A 701 -19.51 -9.91 -12.55
CA ALA A 701 -19.94 -11.30 -12.65
C ALA A 701 -20.56 -11.86 -11.35
N GLY A 702 -20.56 -11.10 -10.24
CA GLY A 702 -21.02 -11.56 -8.93
C GLY A 702 -20.13 -12.65 -8.32
N ALA A 703 -18.87 -12.75 -8.76
CA ALA A 703 -17.98 -13.87 -8.45
C ALA A 703 -17.02 -13.62 -7.28
N LEU A 704 -17.05 -12.41 -6.68
CA LEU A 704 -16.26 -12.11 -5.50
C LEU A 704 -16.72 -12.94 -4.29
N PRO A 705 -15.78 -13.54 -3.51
CA PRO A 705 -16.13 -14.33 -2.34
C PRO A 705 -16.75 -13.43 -1.25
N THR A 706 -17.94 -13.82 -0.76
CA THR A 706 -18.62 -13.14 0.35
C THR A 706 -19.10 -14.16 1.38
N PRO A 707 -19.17 -13.80 2.68
CA PRO A 707 -19.60 -14.71 3.74
C PRO A 707 -21.01 -15.27 3.52
N SER A 708 -21.93 -14.43 3.01
CA SER A 708 -23.32 -14.81 2.76
C SER A 708 -23.52 -15.59 1.44
N ARG A 709 -22.53 -15.62 0.55
CA ARG A 709 -22.55 -16.36 -0.71
C ARG A 709 -21.17 -17.01 -0.96
N PRO A 710 -20.82 -18.10 -0.24
CA PRO A 710 -19.48 -18.72 -0.31
C PRO A 710 -19.12 -19.32 -1.69
N GLY A 711 -20.04 -19.35 -2.66
CA GLY A 711 -19.84 -19.91 -4.00
C GLY A 711 -20.15 -18.92 -5.13
N ALA A 712 -19.10 -18.48 -5.81
CA ALA A 712 -19.13 -18.21 -7.24
C ALA A 712 -18.94 -19.56 -7.95
N PRO A 713 -19.38 -19.73 -9.21
CA PRO A 713 -19.14 -20.97 -9.93
C PRO A 713 -17.64 -21.24 -9.97
N ASP A 714 -17.23 -22.40 -9.43
CA ASP A 714 -15.84 -22.83 -9.34
C ASP A 714 -15.11 -22.74 -10.68
N ASP A 715 -15.81 -22.79 -11.83
CA ASP A 715 -15.23 -22.62 -13.16
C ASP A 715 -14.80 -21.16 -13.47
N LEU A 716 -15.56 -20.14 -13.06
CA LEU A 716 -15.15 -18.73 -13.29
C LEU A 716 -14.05 -18.33 -12.30
N ARG A 717 -14.15 -18.77 -11.04
CA ARG A 717 -13.08 -18.63 -10.04
C ARG A 717 -11.85 -19.42 -10.41
N ALA A 718 -11.97 -20.64 -10.90
CA ALA A 718 -10.82 -21.42 -11.37
C ALA A 718 -10.26 -20.88 -12.68
N ARG A 719 -11.05 -20.21 -13.54
CA ARG A 719 -10.53 -19.53 -14.74
C ARG A 719 -9.83 -18.23 -14.41
N VAL A 720 -10.38 -17.40 -13.51
CA VAL A 720 -9.72 -16.16 -13.10
C VAL A 720 -8.60 -16.42 -12.10
N GLY A 721 -8.79 -17.38 -11.20
CA GLY A 721 -7.78 -17.98 -10.34
C GLY A 721 -6.69 -18.67 -11.15
N ALA A 722 -6.99 -19.42 -12.22
CA ALA A 722 -5.98 -19.89 -13.16
C ALA A 722 -5.32 -18.73 -13.93
N LEU A 723 -6.03 -17.66 -14.27
CA LEU A 723 -5.41 -16.47 -14.86
C LEU A 723 -4.48 -15.73 -13.87
N MET A 724 -4.67 -15.92 -12.56
CA MET A 724 -3.86 -15.33 -11.47
C MET A 724 -2.74 -16.28 -10.98
N GLU A 725 -3.00 -17.58 -10.92
CA GLU A 725 -2.14 -18.64 -10.37
C GLU A 725 -1.43 -19.49 -11.45
N GLN A 726 -2.04 -19.71 -12.63
CA GLN A 726 -1.39 -20.40 -13.75
C GLN A 726 -0.60 -19.42 -14.60
N SER A 727 0.60 -19.09 -14.11
CA SER A 727 1.82 -19.00 -14.92
C SER A 727 3.04 -18.97 -14.00
N PRO A 728 3.68 -20.11 -13.75
CA PRO A 728 5.08 -20.31 -14.05
C PRO A 728 5.28 -20.65 -15.53
#